data_AF-A0A0D7CC02-F1
#
_entry.id   AF-A0A0D7CC02-F1
#
_cell.length_a   1.000
_cell.length_b   1.000
_cell.length_c   1.000
_cell.angle_alpha   90.00
_cell.angle_beta   90.00
_cell.angle_gamma   90.00
#
_symmetry.space_group_name_H-M   'P 1'
#
loop_
_entity.id
_entity.type
_entity.pdbx_description
1 polymer ?
#
loop_
_entity_poly.entity_id
_entity_poly.type
_entity_poly.pdbx_seq_one_letter_code
_entity_poly.pdbx_strand_id
1 'polypeptide(L)'
;MLVAGWLAVLFTAGVAHAAPAGGDTPTRTAYLAERLRENPVYVTDQLPRAVPRSTAPAFAEEARRLGVPTYVIVLPSEADMGSDALLAGVHDRLGRKGLYVSLDESGLTDVQTYGVSVPGAHDARWTTMYESPYDATAHEEFRYFVDVLTSGHAAQRAKEAEKEYGGAYPAHEPANWHTTRTDREDQSFGTGVVVAGVPLLALLVTVFLRRHRHTRRLTVAAAALALSGVLAFTASQIFDDTSSGDGSYPTAADMRARTDRVAAGLRRDPLYVDPESPPVLDAAARARLRKRLAALHLPVVIAALPTPMDDESGGSADLLAKSLHDKLHRNALIVLADPANDRIDTFNYGARIDSEYLFERPHDLSYAESSAHPATDLGSRLDKLLGYIAKTPPAKPGSEVAPTPAPDPKQEQTLPGLFTGDFEPGLFIGTLLAVLLFGLVAAVAALIRRIRRRGGHQVDAPDLPSRSWLRQTATRELDALGKAVDPAAAPSAKQERRAWECLDAAVMLLDGDSDARIDADASPADLVCAIVLARAGLAAVRDALPTQHVCHRNPLHGPAGKVRPSGRKGRGSPVCEACRAAPGAVLRLRPTASSGSGSAVPYPTLPGPLAALGDGAGIDQLTREIREHYGVH
;
A
#
# COMPACT_ATOMS: atom_id res chain seq x y z
N MET A 1 -23.43 -33.35 -46.76
CA MET A 1 -23.94 -34.74 -46.72
C MET A 1 -22.98 -35.53 -45.84
N LEU A 2 -23.39 -35.82 -44.61
CA LEU A 2 -23.75 -37.17 -44.11
C LEU A 2 -22.49 -38.03 -43.86
N VAL A 3 -22.26 -38.73 -42.74
CA VAL A 3 -22.81 -38.79 -41.37
C VAL A 3 -22.01 -39.91 -40.67
N ALA A 4 -22.02 -39.89 -39.32
CA ALA A 4 -21.85 -41.03 -38.40
C ALA A 4 -20.46 -41.53 -37.99
N GLY A 5 -20.26 -41.47 -36.67
CA GLY A 5 -19.61 -42.52 -35.88
C GLY A 5 -18.45 -42.02 -35.01
N TRP A 6 -18.39 -42.18 -33.69
CA TRP A 6 -19.18 -42.91 -32.70
C TRP A 6 -18.99 -42.19 -31.35
N LEU A 7 -20.08 -41.98 -30.61
CA LEU A 7 -20.09 -41.37 -29.26
C LEU A 7 -20.26 -42.52 -28.26
N ALA A 8 -19.18 -42.92 -27.59
CA ALA A 8 -19.23 -43.83 -26.45
C ALA A 8 -19.37 -42.98 -25.18
N VAL A 9 -20.61 -42.69 -24.79
CA VAL A 9 -20.93 -42.13 -23.48
C VAL A 9 -20.92 -43.28 -22.48
N LEU A 10 -19.85 -43.36 -21.69
CA LEU A 10 -19.78 -44.17 -20.48
C LEU A 10 -20.72 -43.55 -19.43
N PHE A 11 -21.94 -44.07 -19.34
CA PHE A 11 -22.81 -43.88 -18.18
C PHE A 11 -22.24 -44.69 -17.01
N THR A 12 -21.45 -44.07 -16.15
CA THR A 12 -21.25 -44.56 -14.79
C THR A 12 -22.50 -44.22 -13.99
N ALA A 13 -23.47 -45.14 -14.00
CA ALA A 13 -24.58 -45.12 -13.06
C ALA A 13 -23.99 -45.23 -11.65
N GLY A 14 -24.09 -44.14 -10.88
CA GLY A 14 -23.78 -44.15 -9.46
C GLY A 14 -24.64 -45.20 -8.78
N VAL A 15 -23.98 -46.22 -8.21
CA VAL A 15 -24.65 -47.25 -7.42
C VAL A 15 -25.11 -46.57 -6.13
N ALA A 16 -26.37 -46.14 -6.10
CA ALA A 16 -27.01 -45.72 -4.87
C ALA A 16 -27.08 -46.93 -3.95
N HIS A 17 -26.16 -47.02 -2.99
CA HIS A 17 -26.22 -48.03 -1.93
C HIS A 17 -27.54 -47.84 -1.18
N ALA A 18 -28.42 -48.84 -1.32
CA ALA A 18 -29.63 -48.96 -0.54
C ALA A 18 -29.23 -49.29 0.90
N ALA A 19 -29.26 -48.28 1.78
CA ALA A 19 -29.17 -48.51 3.21
C ALA A 19 -30.41 -49.30 3.68
N PRO A 20 -30.23 -50.30 4.56
CA PRO A 20 -31.33 -51.14 5.03
C PRO A 20 -32.36 -50.31 5.83
N ALA A 21 -33.63 -50.64 5.62
CA ALA A 21 -34.74 -50.04 6.34
C ALA A 21 -34.77 -50.53 7.80
N GLY A 22 -34.84 -49.61 8.77
CA GLY A 22 -35.32 -49.87 10.12
C GLY A 22 -34.31 -49.99 11.28
N GLY A 23 -33.03 -49.64 11.10
CA GLY A 23 -32.02 -49.66 12.18
C GLY A 23 -31.64 -48.26 12.66
N ASP A 24 -31.26 -48.14 13.94
CA ASP A 24 -30.66 -46.94 14.54
C ASP A 24 -29.72 -46.21 13.56
N THR A 25 -29.88 -44.88 13.38
CA THR A 25 -28.88 -44.07 12.64
C THR A 25 -27.50 -44.42 13.20
N PRO A 26 -26.53 -44.80 12.35
CA PRO A 26 -25.19 -45.14 12.80
C PRO A 26 -24.63 -44.01 13.66
N THR A 27 -23.88 -44.35 14.71
CA THR A 27 -23.13 -43.32 15.45
C THR A 27 -22.24 -42.56 14.47
N ARG A 28 -21.98 -41.27 14.72
CA ARG A 28 -21.12 -40.43 13.86
C ARG A 28 -19.82 -41.13 13.47
N THR A 29 -19.14 -41.73 14.43
CA THR A 29 -17.92 -42.54 14.23
C THR A 29 -18.12 -43.77 13.34
N ALA A 30 -19.29 -44.43 13.40
CA ALA A 30 -19.61 -45.55 12.52
C ALA A 30 -19.82 -45.11 11.08
N TYR A 31 -20.53 -43.99 10.89
CA TYR A 31 -20.76 -43.39 9.58
C TYR A 31 -19.44 -42.98 8.93
N LEU A 32 -18.60 -42.23 9.64
CA LEU A 32 -17.29 -41.81 9.13
C LEU A 32 -16.36 -43.00 8.86
N ALA A 33 -16.34 -44.01 9.74
CA ALA A 33 -15.59 -45.23 9.48
C ALA A 33 -16.08 -45.96 8.22
N GLU A 34 -17.38 -45.99 7.94
CA GLU A 34 -17.93 -46.56 6.71
C GLU A 34 -17.47 -45.79 5.47
N ARG A 35 -17.50 -44.46 5.52
CA ARG A 35 -16.97 -43.62 4.44
C ARG A 35 -15.49 -43.84 4.20
N LEU A 36 -14.70 -43.96 5.27
CA LEU A 36 -13.27 -44.24 5.17
C LEU A 36 -12.92 -45.66 4.69
N ARG A 37 -13.85 -46.61 4.79
CA ARG A 37 -13.70 -47.93 4.16
C ARG A 37 -13.76 -47.83 2.64
N GLU A 38 -14.63 -46.95 2.12
CA GLU A 38 -14.83 -46.70 0.68
C GLU A 38 -13.68 -45.86 0.11
N ASN A 39 -13.28 -44.78 0.80
CA ASN A 39 -12.21 -43.88 0.37
C ASN A 39 -11.43 -43.38 1.60
N PRO A 40 -10.09 -43.50 1.64
CA PRO A 40 -9.29 -43.05 2.80
C PRO A 40 -9.38 -41.55 3.07
N VAL A 41 -9.91 -40.74 2.15
CA VAL A 41 -10.18 -39.32 2.36
C VAL A 41 -11.68 -39.08 2.33
N TYR A 42 -12.19 -38.52 3.42
CA TYR A 42 -13.56 -38.05 3.53
C TYR A 42 -13.59 -36.53 3.65
N VAL A 43 -14.17 -35.86 2.65
CA VAL A 43 -14.51 -34.44 2.72
C VAL A 43 -16.03 -34.34 2.86
N THR A 44 -16.49 -33.63 3.89
CA THR A 44 -17.91 -33.36 4.12
C THR A 44 -18.56 -32.62 2.95
N ASP A 45 -19.88 -32.77 2.76
CA ASP A 45 -20.66 -31.88 1.88
C ASP A 45 -21.26 -30.68 2.63
N GLN A 46 -20.91 -30.47 3.90
CA GLN A 46 -21.36 -29.34 4.70
C GLN A 46 -20.52 -28.07 4.50
N LEU A 47 -19.33 -28.20 3.88
CA LEU A 47 -18.40 -27.08 3.62
C LEU A 47 -18.04 -26.92 2.13
N PRO A 48 -18.99 -27.01 1.17
CA PRO A 48 -18.65 -26.96 -0.25
C PRO A 48 -17.98 -25.64 -0.65
N ARG A 49 -18.16 -24.52 0.07
CA ARG A 49 -17.53 -23.24 -0.26
C ARG A 49 -16.06 -23.16 0.19
N ALA A 50 -15.76 -23.66 1.38
CA ALA A 50 -14.41 -23.66 1.93
C ALA A 50 -13.58 -24.85 1.45
N VAL A 51 -14.14 -26.06 1.53
CA VAL A 51 -13.46 -27.31 1.15
C VAL A 51 -14.38 -28.17 0.26
N PRO A 52 -14.43 -27.90 -1.06
CA PRO A 52 -15.24 -28.67 -1.98
C PRO A 52 -14.88 -30.15 -1.97
N ARG A 53 -15.86 -31.07 -2.04
CA ARG A 53 -15.59 -32.53 -2.07
C ARG A 53 -14.75 -32.97 -3.26
N SER A 54 -14.82 -32.21 -4.36
CA SER A 54 -13.97 -32.40 -5.53
C SER A 54 -12.47 -32.23 -5.25
N THR A 55 -12.06 -31.67 -4.10
CA THR A 55 -10.65 -31.58 -3.66
C THR A 55 -10.12 -32.86 -3.01
N ALA A 56 -10.99 -33.82 -2.65
CA ALA A 56 -10.58 -35.06 -1.98
C ALA A 56 -9.42 -35.83 -2.69
N PRO A 57 -9.32 -35.87 -4.04
CA PRO A 57 -8.17 -36.45 -4.72
C PRO A 57 -6.84 -35.76 -4.42
N ALA A 58 -6.83 -34.44 -4.19
CA ALA A 58 -5.62 -33.66 -3.86
C ALA A 58 -5.12 -34.01 -2.45
N PHE A 59 -6.02 -34.03 -1.46
CA PHE A 59 -5.72 -34.58 -0.13
C PHE A 59 -5.20 -36.03 -0.20
N ALA A 60 -5.79 -36.87 -1.04
CA ALA A 60 -5.33 -38.25 -1.21
C ALA A 60 -3.93 -38.33 -1.83
N GLU A 61 -3.57 -37.38 -2.69
CA GLU A 61 -2.23 -37.27 -3.26
C GLU A 61 -1.21 -36.90 -2.18
N GLU A 62 -1.50 -35.89 -1.37
CA GLU A 62 -0.65 -35.49 -0.26
C GLU A 62 -0.48 -36.62 0.77
N ALA A 63 -1.58 -37.28 1.13
CA ALA A 63 -1.58 -38.42 2.05
C ALA A 63 -0.68 -39.59 1.57
N ARG A 64 -0.59 -39.83 0.25
CA ARG A 64 0.28 -40.87 -0.32
C ARG A 64 1.76 -40.58 -0.13
N ARG A 65 2.17 -39.31 -0.04
CA ARG A 65 3.57 -38.91 0.14
C ARG A 65 4.16 -39.38 1.48
N LEU A 66 3.30 -39.64 2.48
CA LEU A 66 3.72 -40.10 3.81
C LEU A 66 4.19 -41.55 3.85
N GLY A 67 3.89 -42.36 2.84
CA GLY A 67 4.32 -43.77 2.77
C GLY A 67 3.66 -44.71 3.79
N VAL A 68 2.69 -44.21 4.57
CA VAL A 68 1.87 -44.99 5.51
C VAL A 68 0.39 -44.85 5.14
N PRO A 69 -0.47 -45.85 5.45
CA PRO A 69 -1.92 -45.67 5.32
C PRO A 69 -2.37 -44.45 6.11
N THR A 70 -2.98 -43.49 5.44
CA THR A 70 -3.40 -42.23 6.03
C THR A 70 -4.88 -42.02 5.76
N TYR A 71 -5.64 -41.72 6.81
CA TYR A 71 -7.08 -41.49 6.76
C TYR A 71 -7.36 -40.04 7.12
N VAL A 72 -7.97 -39.30 6.19
CA VAL A 72 -8.21 -37.86 6.34
C VAL A 72 -9.71 -37.63 6.43
N ILE A 73 -10.13 -36.83 7.40
CA ILE A 73 -11.53 -36.46 7.62
C ILE A 73 -11.61 -34.93 7.68
N VAL A 74 -12.39 -34.32 6.79
CA VAL A 74 -12.66 -32.88 6.82
C VAL A 74 -14.13 -32.67 7.21
N LEU A 75 -14.37 -32.00 8.33
CA LEU A 75 -15.71 -31.73 8.92
C LEU A 75 -15.81 -30.27 9.37
N PRO A 76 -17.01 -29.68 9.53
CA PRO A 76 -17.14 -28.34 10.10
C PRO A 76 -16.55 -28.24 11.51
N SER A 77 -15.99 -27.09 11.86
CA SER A 77 -15.39 -26.85 13.19
C SER A 77 -16.36 -27.14 14.34
N GLU A 78 -17.65 -26.81 14.19
CA GLU A 78 -18.66 -27.06 15.22
C GLU A 78 -18.99 -28.55 15.38
N ALA A 79 -18.67 -29.35 14.36
CA ALA A 79 -18.78 -30.78 14.45
C ALA A 79 -17.60 -31.37 15.25
N ASP A 80 -16.42 -30.73 15.34
CA ASP A 80 -15.18 -31.34 15.87
C ASP A 80 -14.90 -31.12 17.37
N MET A 81 -15.90 -30.69 18.15
CA MET A 81 -15.80 -30.59 19.62
C MET A 81 -15.49 -31.97 20.25
N GLY A 82 -14.20 -32.22 20.55
CA GLY A 82 -13.69 -33.51 21.04
C GLY A 82 -13.02 -34.39 19.97
N SER A 83 -12.30 -33.78 19.02
CA SER A 83 -11.53 -34.41 17.94
C SER A 83 -10.73 -35.65 18.37
N ASP A 84 -10.09 -35.62 19.55
CA ASP A 84 -9.32 -36.75 20.07
C ASP A 84 -10.15 -38.03 20.17
N ALA A 85 -11.37 -37.91 20.70
CA ALA A 85 -12.31 -39.01 20.86
C ALA A 85 -12.96 -39.41 19.53
N LEU A 86 -13.07 -38.48 18.59
CA LEU A 86 -13.58 -38.75 17.25
C LEU A 86 -12.63 -39.67 16.49
N LEU A 87 -11.35 -39.32 16.37
CA LEU A 87 -10.36 -40.12 15.64
C LEU A 87 -10.20 -41.52 16.27
N ALA A 88 -10.16 -41.61 17.60
CA ALA A 88 -10.13 -42.88 18.31
C ALA A 88 -11.38 -43.73 18.01
N GLY A 89 -12.58 -43.15 18.11
CA GLY A 89 -13.82 -43.86 17.84
C GLY A 89 -13.97 -44.28 16.38
N VAL A 90 -13.47 -43.50 15.43
CA VAL A 90 -13.41 -43.86 14.01
C VAL A 90 -12.42 -45.01 13.79
N HIS A 91 -11.22 -44.94 14.38
CA HIS A 91 -10.24 -46.02 14.32
C HIS A 91 -10.83 -47.33 14.86
N ASP A 92 -11.47 -47.33 16.04
CA ASP A 92 -12.05 -48.53 16.65
C ASP A 92 -13.10 -49.21 15.75
N ARG A 93 -13.84 -48.41 14.97
CA ARG A 93 -14.86 -48.91 14.03
C ARG A 93 -14.30 -49.25 12.65
N LEU A 94 -13.23 -48.58 12.22
CA LEU A 94 -12.57 -48.85 10.95
C LEU A 94 -11.67 -50.09 11.04
N GLY A 95 -11.00 -50.28 12.18
CA GLY A 95 -10.13 -51.42 12.48
C GLY A 95 -8.88 -51.48 11.62
N ARG A 96 -8.40 -50.35 11.09
CA ARG A 96 -7.24 -50.29 10.20
C ARG A 96 -6.10 -49.53 10.86
N LYS A 97 -4.87 -49.98 10.62
CA LYS A 97 -3.68 -49.27 11.07
C LYS A 97 -3.40 -48.08 10.14
N GLY A 98 -2.94 -46.97 10.68
CA GLY A 98 -2.60 -45.78 9.90
C GLY A 98 -2.44 -44.51 10.71
N LEU A 99 -2.10 -43.44 10.02
CA LEU A 99 -2.21 -42.06 10.49
C LEU A 99 -3.64 -41.58 10.26
N TYR A 100 -4.27 -41.02 11.28
CA TYR A 100 -5.62 -40.46 11.22
C TYR A 100 -5.49 -38.95 11.42
N VAL A 101 -6.12 -38.20 10.53
CA VAL A 101 -6.02 -36.74 10.48
C VAL A 101 -7.42 -36.16 10.37
N SER A 102 -7.75 -35.23 11.25
CA SER A 102 -8.95 -34.41 11.14
C SER A 102 -8.59 -32.98 10.77
N LEU A 103 -9.41 -32.40 9.91
CA LEU A 103 -9.36 -31.00 9.52
C LEU A 103 -10.76 -30.39 9.57
N ASP A 104 -10.81 -29.08 9.70
CA ASP A 104 -11.99 -28.26 9.48
C ASP A 104 -11.72 -27.14 8.45
N GLU A 105 -12.66 -26.22 8.28
CA GLU A 105 -12.49 -25.05 7.43
C GLU A 105 -11.32 -24.13 7.84
N SER A 106 -10.92 -24.17 9.11
CA SER A 106 -9.79 -23.42 9.66
C SER A 106 -8.47 -24.17 9.58
N GLY A 107 -8.49 -25.46 9.20
CA GLY A 107 -7.30 -26.25 8.94
C GLY A 107 -7.15 -27.48 9.83
N LEU A 108 -5.92 -27.80 10.23
CA LEU A 108 -5.55 -29.06 10.86
C LEU A 108 -5.97 -29.12 12.34
N THR A 109 -6.98 -29.91 12.67
CA THR A 109 -7.53 -29.97 14.03
C THR A 109 -6.87 -31.02 14.91
N ASP A 110 -6.66 -32.25 14.44
CA ASP A 110 -6.02 -33.33 15.21
C ASP A 110 -5.32 -34.37 14.33
N VAL A 111 -4.30 -35.03 14.90
CA VAL A 111 -3.48 -36.03 14.25
C VAL A 111 -3.14 -37.16 15.22
N GLN A 112 -3.51 -38.39 14.87
CA GLN A 112 -3.26 -39.57 15.70
C GLN A 112 -2.70 -40.75 14.91
N THR A 113 -1.86 -41.55 15.55
CA THR A 113 -1.26 -42.74 14.93
C THR A 113 -1.78 -43.99 15.60
N TYR A 114 -2.21 -44.96 14.78
CA TYR A 114 -2.75 -46.23 15.25
C TYR A 114 -2.04 -47.40 14.57
N GLY A 115 -1.23 -48.14 15.33
CA GLY A 115 -0.53 -49.34 14.85
C GLY A 115 0.54 -49.08 13.78
N VAL A 116 0.91 -47.82 13.55
CA VAL A 116 2.03 -47.36 12.70
C VAL A 116 2.92 -46.42 13.49
N SER A 117 4.19 -46.31 13.11
CA SER A 117 5.11 -45.33 13.70
C SER A 117 5.32 -44.19 12.71
N VAL A 118 4.91 -42.98 13.11
CA VAL A 118 5.11 -41.75 12.34
C VAL A 118 5.75 -40.73 13.29
N PRO A 119 7.07 -40.82 13.53
CA PRO A 119 7.76 -39.93 14.47
C PRO A 119 7.60 -38.47 14.08
N GLY A 120 7.33 -37.61 15.05
CA GLY A 120 7.16 -36.17 14.82
C GLY A 120 5.80 -35.77 14.25
N ALA A 121 4.81 -36.66 14.15
CA ALA A 121 3.46 -36.29 13.69
C ALA A 121 2.83 -35.19 14.55
N HIS A 122 2.93 -35.28 15.88
CA HIS A 122 2.44 -34.24 16.78
C HIS A 122 3.24 -32.92 16.62
N ASP A 123 4.56 -33.01 16.50
CA ASP A 123 5.42 -31.83 16.27
C ASP A 123 5.13 -31.16 14.92
N ALA A 124 4.82 -31.94 13.89
CA ALA A 124 4.45 -31.45 12.57
C ALA A 124 3.09 -30.76 12.60
N ARG A 125 2.11 -31.31 13.32
CA ARG A 125 0.82 -30.64 13.56
C ARG A 125 1.04 -29.31 14.27
N TRP A 126 1.81 -29.31 15.36
CA TRP A 126 2.12 -28.10 16.11
C TRP A 126 2.82 -27.05 15.24
N THR A 127 3.85 -27.46 14.49
CA THR A 127 4.56 -26.57 13.55
C THR A 127 3.59 -25.96 12.53
N THR A 128 2.71 -26.78 11.94
CA THR A 128 1.72 -26.33 10.96
C THR A 128 0.79 -25.28 11.56
N MET A 129 0.29 -25.51 12.78
CA MET A 129 -0.58 -24.57 13.48
C MET A 129 0.05 -23.19 13.72
N TYR A 130 1.37 -23.12 13.97
CA TYR A 130 2.05 -21.85 14.24
C TYR A 130 2.61 -21.15 12.99
N GLU A 131 3.01 -21.92 11.99
CA GLU A 131 3.63 -21.38 10.78
C GLU A 131 2.65 -21.15 9.63
N SER A 132 1.44 -21.71 9.69
CA SER A 132 0.40 -21.47 8.69
C SER A 132 -0.28 -20.12 8.96
N PRO A 133 -0.46 -19.28 7.94
CA PRO A 133 -1.22 -18.04 8.08
C PRO A 133 -2.72 -18.33 8.14
N TYR A 134 -3.50 -17.36 8.65
CA TYR A 134 -4.95 -17.48 8.80
C TYR A 134 -5.72 -17.70 7.48
N ASP A 135 -5.12 -17.38 6.34
CA ASP A 135 -5.72 -17.53 5.03
C ASP A 135 -5.36 -18.84 4.33
N ALA A 136 -4.57 -19.71 4.98
CA ALA A 136 -4.28 -21.04 4.48
C ALA A 136 -5.56 -21.87 4.31
N THR A 137 -5.73 -22.52 3.15
CA THR A 137 -6.85 -23.46 3.00
C THR A 137 -6.55 -24.76 3.76
N ALA A 138 -7.59 -25.51 4.15
CA ALA A 138 -7.42 -26.82 4.79
C ALA A 138 -6.54 -27.79 3.96
N HIS A 139 -6.61 -27.69 2.63
CA HIS A 139 -5.75 -28.49 1.75
C HIS A 139 -4.28 -28.04 1.82
N GLU A 140 -4.02 -26.75 1.84
CA GLU A 140 -2.66 -26.23 1.93
C GLU A 140 -2.04 -26.49 3.30
N GLU A 141 -2.80 -26.38 4.39
CA GLU A 141 -2.35 -26.79 5.71
C GLU A 141 -2.01 -28.29 5.76
N PHE A 142 -2.85 -29.14 5.17
CA PHE A 142 -2.56 -30.56 5.10
C PHE A 142 -1.29 -30.86 4.32
N ARG A 143 -1.11 -30.20 3.16
CA ARG A 143 0.12 -30.28 2.36
C ARG A 143 1.33 -29.81 3.18
N TYR A 144 1.20 -28.70 3.90
CA TYR A 144 2.27 -28.15 4.74
C TYR A 144 2.64 -29.10 5.88
N PHE A 145 1.65 -29.69 6.54
CA PHE A 145 1.83 -30.73 7.54
C PHE A 145 2.62 -31.92 6.97
N VAL A 146 2.24 -32.39 5.76
CA VAL A 146 2.96 -33.46 5.06
C VAL A 146 4.41 -33.04 4.75
N ASP A 147 4.64 -31.80 4.31
CA ASP A 147 5.99 -31.27 4.04
C ASP A 147 6.86 -31.23 5.32
N VAL A 148 6.32 -30.72 6.43
CA VAL A 148 7.01 -30.69 7.72
C VAL A 148 7.32 -32.10 8.19
N LEU A 149 6.36 -33.01 8.11
CA LEU A 149 6.51 -34.38 8.57
C LEU A 149 7.55 -35.15 7.74
N THR A 150 7.53 -34.99 6.42
CA THR A 150 8.48 -35.64 5.50
C THR A 150 9.87 -35.02 5.52
N SER A 151 10.03 -33.79 6.02
CA SER A 151 11.34 -33.14 6.17
C SER A 151 12.28 -33.84 7.16
N GLY A 152 11.74 -34.61 8.11
CA GLY A 152 12.51 -35.21 9.21
C GLY A 152 12.94 -34.22 10.30
N HIS A 153 12.52 -32.95 10.22
CA HIS A 153 12.91 -31.88 11.14
C HIS A 153 11.75 -31.34 12.00
N ALA A 154 10.61 -32.03 12.04
CA ALA A 154 9.39 -31.58 12.72
C ALA A 154 9.62 -31.10 14.16
N ALA A 155 10.37 -31.86 14.98
CA ALA A 155 10.64 -31.49 16.38
C ALA A 155 11.52 -30.23 16.54
N GLN A 156 12.43 -29.98 15.60
CA GLN A 156 13.24 -28.77 15.60
C GLN A 156 12.37 -27.56 15.20
N ARG A 157 11.61 -27.69 14.11
CA ARG A 157 10.73 -26.64 13.61
C ARG A 157 9.66 -26.26 14.62
N ALA A 158 9.06 -27.23 15.31
CA ALA A 158 8.07 -26.96 16.35
C ALA A 158 8.60 -26.02 17.46
N LYS A 159 9.86 -26.20 17.87
CA LYS A 159 10.51 -25.33 18.87
C LYS A 159 10.85 -23.95 18.32
N GLU A 160 11.23 -23.87 17.06
CA GLU A 160 11.50 -22.61 16.37
C GLU A 160 10.20 -21.81 16.20
N ALA A 161 9.14 -22.45 15.72
CA ALA A 161 7.81 -21.88 15.58
C ALA A 161 7.22 -21.43 16.93
N GLU A 162 7.34 -22.24 17.99
CA GLU A 162 6.92 -21.83 19.34
C GLU A 162 7.73 -20.63 19.85
N LYS A 163 9.01 -20.53 19.52
CA LYS A 163 9.82 -19.38 19.93
C LYS A 163 9.45 -18.11 19.15
N GLU A 164 9.13 -18.25 17.87
CA GLU A 164 8.82 -17.13 16.98
C GLU A 164 7.38 -16.63 17.16
N TYR A 165 6.43 -17.55 17.28
CA TYR A 165 4.99 -17.30 17.27
C TYR A 165 4.29 -17.70 18.59
N GLY A 166 4.95 -18.45 19.47
CA GLY A 166 4.39 -18.87 20.76
C GLY A 166 4.45 -17.76 21.81
N GLY A 167 3.32 -17.12 22.05
CA GLY A 167 3.14 -16.13 23.12
C GLY A 167 1.71 -15.61 23.16
N ALA A 168 1.31 -14.97 24.26
CA ALA A 168 0.00 -14.31 24.36
C ALA A 168 -0.15 -13.16 23.34
N TYR A 169 0.99 -12.60 22.90
CA TYR A 169 1.10 -11.57 21.87
C TYR A 169 2.34 -11.92 21.03
N PRO A 170 2.20 -12.72 19.96
CA PRO A 170 3.29 -12.98 19.04
C PRO A 170 3.85 -11.66 18.51
N ALA A 171 5.17 -11.61 18.29
CA ALA A 171 5.83 -10.39 17.82
C ALA A 171 5.40 -10.02 16.39
N HIS A 172 5.00 -11.01 15.61
CA HIS A 172 4.49 -10.92 14.24
C HIS A 172 3.72 -12.20 13.92
N GLU A 173 2.69 -12.09 13.09
CA GLU A 173 1.95 -13.24 12.55
C GLU A 173 2.66 -13.77 11.28
N PRO A 174 2.47 -15.05 10.92
CA PRO A 174 2.92 -15.57 9.63
C PRO A 174 2.36 -14.73 8.47
N ALA A 175 3.15 -14.56 7.42
CA ALA A 175 2.70 -13.83 6.24
C ALA A 175 1.62 -14.62 5.50
N ASN A 176 0.55 -13.93 5.11
CA ASN A 176 -0.53 -14.48 4.28
C ASN A 176 0.01 -15.18 3.04
N TRP A 177 -0.62 -16.29 2.66
CA TRP A 177 -0.28 -17.04 1.45
C TRP A 177 -1.00 -16.51 0.21
N HIS A 178 -2.17 -15.91 0.41
CA HIS A 178 -3.05 -15.41 -0.65
C HIS A 178 -3.26 -13.91 -0.51
N THR A 179 -3.38 -13.27 -1.68
CA THR A 179 -3.81 -11.88 -1.75
C THR A 179 -5.29 -11.81 -1.34
N THR A 180 -5.60 -11.10 -0.25
CA THR A 180 -7.00 -10.83 0.12
C THR A 180 -7.61 -9.79 -0.82
N ARG A 181 -8.94 -9.62 -0.75
CA ARG A 181 -9.61 -8.54 -1.50
C ARG A 181 -9.11 -7.16 -1.10
N THR A 182 -8.87 -6.95 0.19
CA THR A 182 -8.30 -5.70 0.72
C THR A 182 -6.87 -5.50 0.23
N ASP A 183 -6.04 -6.55 0.24
CA ASP A 183 -4.68 -6.48 -0.33
C ASP A 183 -4.72 -6.11 -1.82
N ARG A 184 -5.65 -6.69 -2.58
CA ARG A 184 -5.85 -6.36 -4.00
C ARG A 184 -6.28 -4.91 -4.20
N GLU A 185 -7.15 -4.37 -3.34
CA GLU A 185 -7.56 -2.96 -3.37
C GLU A 185 -6.36 -2.04 -3.08
N ASP A 186 -5.55 -2.36 -2.07
CA ASP A 186 -4.31 -1.62 -1.75
C ASP A 186 -3.25 -1.69 -2.86
N GLN A 187 -3.06 -2.88 -3.46
CA GLN A 187 -2.19 -3.07 -4.64
C GLN A 187 -2.68 -2.23 -5.82
N SER A 188 -3.99 -2.20 -6.06
CA SER A 188 -4.61 -1.41 -7.13
C SER A 188 -4.41 0.09 -6.88
N PHE A 189 -4.66 0.55 -5.65
CA PHE A 189 -4.43 1.92 -5.22
C PHE A 189 -2.96 2.35 -5.41
N GLY A 190 -2.02 1.57 -4.85
CA GLY A 190 -0.59 1.83 -4.95
C GLY A 190 -0.09 1.83 -6.40
N THR A 191 -0.59 0.91 -7.22
CA THR A 191 -0.29 0.88 -8.66
C THR A 191 -0.77 2.14 -9.36
N GLY A 192 -1.99 2.60 -9.06
CA GLY A 192 -2.50 3.88 -9.56
C GLY A 192 -1.61 5.06 -9.19
N VAL A 193 -1.18 5.14 -7.91
CA VAL A 193 -0.28 6.20 -7.43
C VAL A 193 1.03 6.22 -8.22
N VAL A 194 1.65 5.06 -8.41
CA VAL A 194 2.96 4.94 -9.08
C VAL A 194 2.86 5.20 -10.59
N VAL A 195 1.87 4.63 -11.27
CA VAL A 195 1.68 4.73 -12.72
C VAL A 195 1.39 6.16 -13.18
N ALA A 196 0.66 6.94 -12.37
CA ALA A 196 0.42 8.37 -12.64
C ALA A 196 1.55 9.26 -12.09
N GLY A 197 1.91 9.07 -10.82
CA GLY A 197 2.75 10.01 -10.08
C GLY A 197 4.20 10.05 -10.56
N VAL A 198 4.84 8.88 -10.75
CA VAL A 198 6.26 8.82 -11.14
C VAL A 198 6.51 9.44 -12.52
N PRO A 199 5.74 9.08 -13.58
CA PRO A 199 5.95 9.65 -14.91
C PRO A 199 5.62 11.14 -14.98
N LEU A 200 4.58 11.59 -14.28
CA LEU A 200 4.24 13.02 -14.20
C LEU A 200 5.33 13.82 -13.49
N LEU A 201 5.82 13.35 -12.34
CA LEU A 201 6.90 14.01 -11.63
C LEU A 201 8.18 14.09 -12.49
N ALA A 202 8.54 12.99 -13.16
CA ALA A 202 9.67 12.95 -14.08
C ALA A 202 9.52 13.94 -15.25
N LEU A 203 8.32 14.04 -15.83
CA LEU A 203 7.98 15.01 -16.87
C LEU A 203 8.14 16.45 -16.36
N LEU A 204 7.54 16.79 -15.22
CA LEU A 204 7.57 18.14 -14.63
C LEU A 204 8.99 18.58 -14.28
N VAL A 205 9.76 17.72 -13.60
CA VAL A 205 11.16 17.99 -13.25
C VAL A 205 12.02 18.15 -14.51
N THR A 206 11.85 17.27 -15.50
CA THR A 206 12.63 17.35 -16.76
C THR A 206 12.34 18.65 -17.52
N VAL A 207 11.06 19.04 -17.63
CA VAL A 207 10.67 20.31 -18.28
C VAL A 207 11.21 21.52 -17.52
N PHE A 208 11.17 21.49 -16.18
CA PHE A 208 11.70 22.56 -15.34
C PHE A 208 13.21 22.73 -15.46
N LEU A 209 13.97 21.63 -15.45
CA LEU A 209 15.42 21.65 -15.62
C LEU A 209 15.83 22.04 -17.05
N ARG A 210 15.04 21.65 -18.06
CA ARG A 210 15.33 21.92 -19.47
C ARG A 210 14.80 23.26 -19.99
N ARG A 211 14.14 24.09 -19.17
CA ARG A 211 13.64 25.43 -19.57
C ARG A 211 14.71 26.36 -20.20
N HIS A 212 16.00 26.04 -20.05
CA HIS A 212 17.13 26.77 -20.65
C HIS A 212 17.73 26.14 -21.92
N ARG A 213 17.26 24.98 -22.39
CA ARG A 213 17.74 24.32 -23.61
C ARG A 213 16.55 23.97 -24.52
N HIS A 214 16.67 24.24 -25.82
CA HIS A 214 15.64 24.03 -26.85
C HIS A 214 15.33 22.54 -27.13
N THR A 215 15.00 21.74 -26.11
CA THR A 215 14.55 20.35 -26.29
C THR A 215 13.08 20.29 -26.70
N ARG A 216 12.77 19.40 -27.65
CA ARG A 216 11.40 19.14 -28.16
C ARG A 216 10.53 18.52 -27.06
N ARG A 217 9.49 19.22 -26.61
CA ARG A 217 8.57 18.78 -25.53
C ARG A 217 7.92 17.41 -25.78
N LEU A 218 7.71 17.06 -27.05
CA LEU A 218 7.10 15.79 -27.46
C LEU A 218 7.89 14.55 -27.04
N THR A 219 9.24 14.60 -27.04
CA THR A 219 10.05 13.43 -26.68
C THR A 219 9.97 13.11 -25.19
N VAL A 220 9.86 14.14 -24.33
CA VAL A 220 9.73 13.97 -22.89
C VAL A 220 8.35 13.42 -22.53
N ALA A 221 7.30 13.92 -23.20
CA ALA A 221 5.95 13.39 -23.03
C ALA A 221 5.85 11.92 -23.47
N ALA A 222 6.43 11.56 -24.61
CA ALA A 222 6.47 10.17 -25.08
C ALA A 222 7.24 9.25 -24.11
N ALA A 223 8.36 9.72 -23.55
CA ALA A 223 9.11 8.95 -22.56
C ALA A 223 8.33 8.74 -21.26
N ALA A 224 7.57 9.75 -20.80
CA ALA A 224 6.71 9.61 -19.63
C ALA A 224 5.59 8.58 -19.88
N LEU A 225 4.93 8.62 -21.04
CA LEU A 225 3.92 7.63 -21.41
C LEU A 225 4.51 6.21 -21.49
N ALA A 226 5.70 6.06 -22.06
CA ALA A 226 6.39 4.77 -22.10
C ALA A 226 6.69 4.25 -20.67
N LEU A 227 7.12 5.14 -19.76
CA LEU A 227 7.35 4.78 -18.37
C LEU A 227 6.06 4.35 -17.64
N SER A 228 4.94 5.08 -17.85
CA SER A 228 3.63 4.64 -17.34
C SER A 228 3.27 3.24 -17.84
N GLY A 229 3.47 2.96 -19.13
CA GLY A 229 3.19 1.65 -19.73
C GLY A 229 4.06 0.54 -19.14
N VAL A 230 5.36 0.78 -18.94
CA VAL A 230 6.28 -0.19 -18.32
C VAL A 230 5.92 -0.46 -16.86
N LEU A 231 5.57 0.58 -16.08
CA LEU A 231 5.14 0.43 -14.70
C LEU A 231 3.84 -0.39 -14.60
N ALA A 232 2.84 -0.07 -15.44
CA ALA A 232 1.59 -0.83 -15.46
C ALA A 232 1.80 -2.29 -15.86
N PHE A 233 2.61 -2.55 -16.88
CA PHE A 233 2.95 -3.92 -17.29
C PHE A 233 3.70 -4.68 -16.19
N THR A 234 4.68 -4.04 -15.54
CA THR A 234 5.44 -4.66 -14.45
C THR A 234 4.52 -4.99 -13.27
N ALA A 235 3.62 -4.08 -12.90
CA ALA A 235 2.64 -4.32 -11.84
C ALA A 235 1.71 -5.51 -12.17
N SER A 236 1.28 -5.66 -13.43
CA SER A 236 0.44 -6.79 -13.82
C SER A 236 1.16 -8.15 -13.85
N GLN A 237 2.50 -8.15 -13.89
CA GLN A 237 3.30 -9.38 -13.79
C GLN A 237 3.64 -9.73 -12.33
N ILE A 238 3.68 -8.73 -11.44
CA ILE A 238 3.97 -8.93 -10.01
C ILE A 238 2.69 -9.25 -9.22
N PHE A 239 1.56 -8.65 -9.59
CA PHE A 239 0.27 -8.82 -8.93
C PHE A 239 -0.70 -9.62 -9.82
N ASP A 240 -0.28 -10.83 -10.19
CA ASP A 240 -0.98 -11.71 -11.12
C ASP A 240 -2.01 -12.63 -10.45
N ASP A 241 -2.11 -12.65 -9.11
CA ASP A 241 -3.12 -13.44 -8.42
C ASP A 241 -4.53 -13.08 -8.91
N THR A 242 -5.36 -14.10 -9.11
CA THR A 242 -6.76 -13.93 -9.52
C THR A 242 -7.75 -14.50 -8.50
N SER A 243 -7.24 -15.11 -7.42
CA SER A 243 -8.04 -15.76 -6.39
C SER A 243 -7.47 -15.47 -5.01
N SER A 244 -8.33 -15.39 -3.99
CA SER A 244 -7.95 -15.25 -2.58
C SER A 244 -7.79 -16.60 -1.87
N GLY A 245 -7.30 -17.62 -2.56
CA GLY A 245 -7.19 -19.00 -2.06
C GLY A 245 -6.46 -19.89 -3.06
N ASP A 246 -6.35 -21.18 -2.75
CA ASP A 246 -5.55 -22.17 -3.50
C ASP A 246 -6.05 -22.53 -4.92
N GLY A 247 -7.06 -21.80 -5.42
CA GLY A 247 -7.68 -22.00 -6.74
C GLY A 247 -8.72 -23.12 -6.79
N SER A 248 -9.03 -23.75 -5.66
CA SER A 248 -10.11 -24.73 -5.53
C SER A 248 -11.48 -24.04 -5.56
N TYR A 249 -12.28 -24.32 -6.59
CA TYR A 249 -13.65 -23.82 -6.66
C TYR A 249 -14.68 -24.95 -6.49
N PRO A 250 -15.79 -24.71 -5.79
CA PRO A 250 -16.89 -25.65 -5.75
C PRO A 250 -17.44 -25.95 -7.14
N THR A 251 -17.59 -27.23 -7.44
CA THR A 251 -18.34 -27.66 -8.61
C THR A 251 -19.84 -27.58 -8.33
N ALA A 252 -20.66 -27.55 -9.39
CA ALA A 252 -22.11 -27.63 -9.23
C ALA A 252 -22.56 -28.95 -8.56
N ALA A 253 -21.75 -30.01 -8.60
CA ALA A 253 -22.03 -31.25 -7.89
C ALA A 253 -21.76 -31.09 -6.38
N ASP A 254 -20.66 -30.42 -5.99
CA ASP A 254 -20.34 -30.10 -4.60
C ASP A 254 -21.48 -29.30 -3.96
N MET A 255 -21.92 -28.23 -4.62
CA MET A 255 -23.00 -27.35 -4.14
C MET A 255 -24.37 -28.04 -4.02
N ARG A 256 -24.57 -29.20 -4.65
CA ARG A 256 -25.85 -29.94 -4.56
C ARG A 256 -25.79 -31.18 -3.66
N ALA A 257 -24.59 -31.66 -3.33
CA ALA A 257 -24.40 -32.96 -2.69
C ALA A 257 -25.21 -33.08 -1.38
N ARG A 258 -25.12 -32.06 -0.53
CA ARG A 258 -25.81 -32.02 0.76
C ARG A 258 -27.32 -31.93 0.63
N THR A 259 -27.83 -30.95 -0.11
CA THR A 259 -29.28 -30.84 -0.37
C THR A 259 -29.85 -32.11 -1.01
N ASP A 260 -29.13 -32.78 -1.91
CA ASP A 260 -29.53 -34.06 -2.50
C ASP A 260 -29.60 -35.18 -1.44
N ARG A 261 -28.59 -35.29 -0.57
CA ARG A 261 -28.57 -36.27 0.53
C ARG A 261 -29.71 -36.03 1.52
N VAL A 262 -29.86 -34.81 2.01
CA VAL A 262 -30.87 -34.42 2.99
C VAL A 262 -32.28 -34.64 2.42
N ALA A 263 -32.54 -34.18 1.19
CA ALA A 263 -33.82 -34.40 0.53
C ALA A 263 -34.10 -35.90 0.33
N ALA A 264 -33.11 -36.70 -0.05
CA ALA A 264 -33.27 -38.15 -0.16
C ALA A 264 -33.61 -38.81 1.19
N GLY A 265 -33.02 -38.34 2.28
CA GLY A 265 -33.35 -38.75 3.65
C GLY A 265 -34.79 -38.38 4.04
N LEU A 266 -35.16 -37.11 3.83
CA LEU A 266 -36.50 -36.58 4.14
C LEU A 266 -37.64 -37.21 3.33
N ARG A 267 -37.35 -37.72 2.13
CA ARG A 267 -38.33 -38.52 1.36
C ARG A 267 -38.65 -39.86 2.02
N ARG A 268 -37.73 -40.41 2.82
CA ARG A 268 -37.87 -41.71 3.49
C ARG A 268 -38.38 -41.57 4.93
N ASP A 269 -37.92 -40.56 5.65
CA ASP A 269 -38.28 -40.29 7.05
C ASP A 269 -38.55 -38.78 7.22
N PRO A 270 -39.73 -38.36 7.73
CA PRO A 270 -39.99 -36.94 7.96
C PRO A 270 -39.08 -36.31 9.02
N LEU A 271 -38.30 -37.10 9.78
CA LEU A 271 -37.25 -36.62 10.66
C LEU A 271 -35.88 -37.06 10.12
N TYR A 272 -35.15 -36.13 9.52
CA TYR A 272 -33.75 -36.33 9.14
C TYR A 272 -32.83 -35.78 10.24
N VAL A 273 -31.86 -36.58 10.66
CA VAL A 273 -30.76 -36.16 11.54
C VAL A 273 -29.48 -36.42 10.78
N ASP A 274 -28.65 -35.40 10.62
CA ASP A 274 -27.42 -35.54 9.86
C ASP A 274 -26.43 -36.48 10.58
N PRO A 275 -25.92 -37.51 9.89
CA PRO A 275 -25.03 -38.50 10.51
C PRO A 275 -23.62 -37.95 10.80
N GLU A 276 -23.25 -36.80 10.24
CA GLU A 276 -21.96 -36.15 10.48
C GLU A 276 -22.00 -35.17 11.67
N SER A 277 -23.20 -34.81 12.14
CA SER A 277 -23.37 -33.94 13.29
C SER A 277 -23.20 -34.69 14.61
N PRO A 278 -22.79 -34.00 15.70
CA PRO A 278 -22.84 -34.56 17.04
C PRO A 278 -24.24 -35.11 17.37
N PRO A 279 -24.34 -36.23 18.12
CA PRO A 279 -25.62 -36.86 18.41
C PRO A 279 -26.42 -36.04 19.44
N VAL A 280 -27.19 -35.06 18.96
CA VAL A 280 -28.04 -34.19 19.81
C VAL A 280 -29.39 -34.86 20.14
N LEU A 281 -29.87 -35.76 19.29
CA LEU A 281 -31.13 -36.48 19.49
C LEU A 281 -30.89 -37.97 19.71
N ASP A 282 -31.13 -38.45 20.93
CA ASP A 282 -31.07 -39.87 21.25
C ASP A 282 -32.17 -40.69 20.52
N ALA A 283 -32.06 -42.02 20.54
CA ALA A 283 -33.04 -42.90 19.88
C ALA A 283 -34.47 -42.71 20.42
N ALA A 284 -34.62 -42.44 21.72
CA ALA A 284 -35.92 -42.29 22.37
C ALA A 284 -36.59 -40.96 21.95
N ALA A 285 -35.85 -39.87 21.87
CA ALA A 285 -36.28 -38.57 21.39
C ALA A 285 -36.70 -38.66 19.92
N ARG A 286 -35.90 -39.29 19.07
CA ARG A 286 -36.25 -39.53 17.65
C ARG A 286 -37.54 -40.33 17.52
N ALA A 287 -37.71 -41.41 18.29
CA ALA A 287 -38.94 -42.20 18.28
C ALA A 287 -40.17 -41.38 18.74
N ARG A 288 -40.02 -40.55 19.78
CA ARG A 288 -41.08 -39.65 20.26
C ARG A 288 -41.46 -38.61 19.20
N LEU A 289 -40.49 -37.95 18.59
CA LEU A 289 -40.71 -36.93 17.55
C LEU A 289 -41.39 -37.53 16.32
N ARG A 290 -40.95 -38.72 15.84
CA ARG A 290 -41.62 -39.44 14.75
C ARG A 290 -43.08 -39.75 15.06
N LYS A 291 -43.37 -40.22 16.28
CA LYS A 291 -44.74 -40.49 16.71
C LYS A 291 -45.59 -39.21 16.68
N ARG A 292 -45.03 -38.07 17.08
CA ARG A 292 -45.73 -36.77 17.01
C ARG A 292 -45.94 -36.30 15.58
N LEU A 293 -44.92 -36.36 14.73
CA LEU A 293 -45.02 -36.01 13.32
C LEU A 293 -46.12 -36.82 12.61
N ALA A 294 -46.21 -38.13 12.89
CA ALA A 294 -47.24 -38.99 12.33
C ALA A 294 -48.67 -38.67 12.83
N ALA A 295 -48.79 -38.01 13.99
CA ALA A 295 -50.08 -37.62 14.57
C ALA A 295 -50.54 -36.21 14.12
N LEU A 296 -49.68 -35.43 13.45
CA LEU A 296 -50.04 -34.11 12.95
C LEU A 296 -50.97 -34.22 11.73
N HIS A 297 -51.91 -33.28 11.64
CA HIS A 297 -52.82 -33.15 10.51
C HIS A 297 -52.21 -32.36 9.32
N LEU A 298 -50.98 -31.88 9.47
CA LEU A 298 -50.23 -31.09 8.49
C LEU A 298 -48.95 -31.84 8.08
N PRO A 299 -48.52 -31.72 6.82
CA PRO A 299 -47.22 -32.25 6.39
C PRO A 299 -46.10 -31.41 7.00
N VAL A 300 -45.40 -31.95 7.99
CA VAL A 300 -44.21 -31.35 8.60
C VAL A 300 -43.02 -32.26 8.38
N VAL A 301 -41.89 -31.67 7.98
CA VAL A 301 -40.60 -32.35 7.89
C VAL A 301 -39.57 -31.60 8.72
N ILE A 302 -38.70 -32.34 9.40
CA ILE A 302 -37.66 -31.80 10.28
C ILE A 302 -36.32 -32.28 9.78
N ALA A 303 -35.39 -31.34 9.57
CA ALA A 303 -34.00 -31.63 9.26
C ALA A 303 -33.11 -31.05 10.37
N ALA A 304 -32.47 -31.94 11.14
CA ALA A 304 -31.53 -31.58 12.18
C ALA A 304 -30.09 -31.65 11.64
N LEU A 305 -29.51 -30.48 11.33
CA LEU A 305 -28.24 -30.31 10.61
C LEU A 305 -27.68 -28.89 10.81
N PRO A 306 -26.36 -28.70 10.87
CA PRO A 306 -25.74 -27.39 11.11
C PRO A 306 -25.89 -26.47 9.91
N THR A 307 -25.90 -25.15 10.05
CA THR A 307 -25.94 -24.20 8.92
C THR A 307 -24.71 -23.28 8.91
N PRO A 308 -23.50 -23.83 8.69
CA PRO A 308 -22.28 -23.01 8.70
C PRO A 308 -22.25 -22.06 7.50
N MET A 309 -21.48 -20.97 7.62
CA MET A 309 -21.38 -19.96 6.57
C MET A 309 -20.81 -20.51 5.25
N ASP A 310 -19.98 -21.56 5.32
CA ASP A 310 -19.34 -22.18 4.17
C ASP A 310 -20.19 -23.27 3.49
N ASP A 311 -21.46 -23.38 3.89
CA ASP A 311 -22.40 -24.30 3.27
C ASP A 311 -22.93 -23.84 1.90
N GLU A 312 -23.68 -24.70 1.23
CA GLU A 312 -24.23 -24.41 -0.09
C GLU A 312 -25.17 -23.18 -0.12
N SER A 313 -25.77 -22.83 1.02
CA SER A 313 -26.66 -21.69 1.17
C SER A 313 -25.98 -20.45 1.75
N GLY A 314 -24.68 -20.50 2.04
CA GLY A 314 -23.95 -19.39 2.64
C GLY A 314 -24.39 -19.13 4.08
N GLY A 315 -24.78 -20.17 4.82
CA GLY A 315 -25.35 -20.07 6.17
C GLY A 315 -26.82 -19.61 6.22
N SER A 316 -27.48 -19.45 5.07
CA SER A 316 -28.89 -19.04 5.02
C SER A 316 -29.83 -20.23 5.17
N ALA A 317 -30.55 -20.28 6.29
CA ALA A 317 -31.59 -21.27 6.55
C ALA A 317 -32.73 -21.20 5.50
N ASP A 318 -33.14 -20.00 5.09
CA ASP A 318 -34.19 -19.77 4.09
C ASP A 318 -33.82 -20.37 2.73
N LEU A 319 -32.59 -20.14 2.26
CA LEU A 319 -32.10 -20.69 0.99
C LEU A 319 -31.96 -22.21 1.03
N LEU A 320 -31.50 -22.75 2.17
CA LEU A 320 -31.44 -24.19 2.36
C LEU A 320 -32.85 -24.80 2.35
N ALA A 321 -33.79 -24.22 3.09
CA ALA A 321 -35.19 -24.66 3.12
C ALA A 321 -35.84 -24.57 1.74
N LYS A 322 -35.61 -23.49 0.99
CA LYS A 322 -36.05 -23.35 -0.40
C LYS A 322 -35.50 -24.44 -1.30
N SER A 323 -34.20 -24.72 -1.19
CA SER A 323 -33.54 -25.78 -1.98
C SER A 323 -34.08 -27.17 -1.63
N LEU A 324 -34.36 -27.43 -0.36
CA LEU A 324 -35.02 -28.67 0.08
C LEU A 324 -36.45 -28.76 -0.44
N HIS A 325 -37.24 -27.68 -0.37
CA HIS A 325 -38.59 -27.65 -0.95
C HIS A 325 -38.57 -27.99 -2.44
N ASP A 326 -37.67 -27.35 -3.20
CA ASP A 326 -37.52 -27.57 -4.64
C ASP A 326 -37.17 -29.03 -4.95
N LYS A 327 -36.32 -29.67 -4.14
CA LYS A 327 -35.98 -31.09 -4.32
C LYS A 327 -37.06 -32.05 -3.83
N LEU A 328 -37.79 -31.70 -2.77
CA LEU A 328 -38.83 -32.55 -2.21
C LEU A 328 -40.08 -32.56 -3.10
N HIS A 329 -40.37 -31.46 -3.81
CA HIS A 329 -41.58 -31.27 -4.62
C HIS A 329 -42.87 -31.55 -3.82
N ARG A 330 -42.90 -31.17 -2.54
CA ARG A 330 -44.02 -31.40 -1.63
C ARG A 330 -44.37 -30.12 -0.89
N ASN A 331 -45.66 -29.91 -0.73
CA ASN A 331 -46.20 -28.88 0.14
C ASN A 331 -46.02 -29.32 1.59
N ALA A 332 -45.16 -28.64 2.33
CA ALA A 332 -44.83 -29.00 3.71
C ALA A 332 -44.31 -27.78 4.50
N LEU A 333 -44.46 -27.86 5.83
CA LEU A 333 -43.72 -27.03 6.75
C LEU A 333 -42.34 -27.66 6.95
N ILE A 334 -41.29 -26.97 6.52
CA ILE A 334 -39.91 -27.41 6.69
C ILE A 334 -39.37 -26.79 7.97
N VAL A 335 -38.93 -27.64 8.90
CA VAL A 335 -38.28 -27.23 10.15
C VAL A 335 -36.79 -27.53 10.02
N LEU A 336 -35.96 -26.51 10.11
CA LEU A 336 -34.51 -26.66 10.21
C LEU A 336 -34.10 -26.50 11.66
N ALA A 337 -33.44 -27.51 12.20
CA ALA A 337 -32.99 -27.55 13.58
C ALA A 337 -31.47 -27.63 13.59
N ASP A 338 -30.81 -26.52 13.90
CA ASP A 338 -29.36 -26.43 13.85
C ASP A 338 -28.76 -26.82 15.21
N PRO A 339 -28.06 -27.97 15.29
CA PRO A 339 -27.46 -28.46 16.52
C PRO A 339 -26.22 -27.67 16.97
N ALA A 340 -25.60 -26.88 16.08
CA ALA A 340 -24.38 -26.14 16.38
C ALA A 340 -24.68 -24.80 17.08
N ASN A 341 -25.70 -24.08 16.63
CA ASN A 341 -26.12 -22.80 17.21
C ASN A 341 -27.43 -22.87 18.03
N ASP A 342 -28.00 -24.07 18.18
CA ASP A 342 -29.26 -24.35 18.88
C ASP A 342 -30.45 -23.50 18.37
N ARG A 343 -30.50 -23.23 17.06
CA ARG A 343 -31.59 -22.49 16.41
C ARG A 343 -32.61 -23.43 15.78
N ILE A 344 -33.89 -23.08 15.87
CA ILE A 344 -34.97 -23.75 15.13
C ILE A 344 -35.70 -22.75 14.24
N ASP A 345 -35.58 -22.94 12.93
CA ASP A 345 -36.22 -22.14 11.90
C ASP A 345 -37.36 -22.93 11.24
N THR A 346 -38.42 -22.25 10.83
CA THR A 346 -39.56 -22.89 10.16
C THR A 346 -39.96 -22.14 8.91
N PHE A 347 -40.19 -22.88 7.83
CA PHE A 347 -40.48 -22.33 6.50
C PHE A 347 -41.72 -22.99 5.92
N ASN A 348 -42.73 -22.19 5.59
CA ASN A 348 -44.01 -22.66 5.12
C ASN A 348 -44.12 -22.66 3.59
N TYR A 349 -43.68 -23.76 2.98
CA TYR A 349 -43.81 -23.97 1.54
C TYR A 349 -45.08 -24.77 1.22
N GLY A 350 -46.25 -24.17 1.47
CA GLY A 350 -47.54 -24.71 1.04
C GLY A 350 -48.28 -25.58 2.08
N ALA A 351 -47.80 -25.66 3.32
CA ALA A 351 -48.60 -26.26 4.39
C ALA A 351 -49.79 -25.36 4.74
N ARG A 352 -50.91 -25.97 5.17
CA ARG A 352 -52.16 -25.27 5.48
C ARG A 352 -52.15 -24.67 6.89
N ILE A 353 -51.08 -23.96 7.19
CA ILE A 353 -50.80 -23.24 8.43
C ILE A 353 -50.67 -21.75 8.10
N ASP A 354 -51.20 -20.90 8.98
CA ASP A 354 -51.04 -19.46 8.87
C ASP A 354 -49.58 -19.08 9.17
N SER A 355 -48.93 -18.37 8.26
CA SER A 355 -47.54 -17.94 8.46
C SER A 355 -47.42 -16.93 9.60
N GLU A 356 -48.46 -16.12 9.85
CA GLU A 356 -48.47 -15.19 11.00
C GLU A 356 -48.45 -15.97 12.33
N TYR A 357 -49.15 -17.09 12.40
CA TYR A 357 -49.13 -17.98 13.58
C TYR A 357 -47.72 -18.54 13.85
N LEU A 358 -46.94 -18.80 12.81
CA LEU A 358 -45.55 -19.22 12.97
C LEU A 358 -44.65 -18.07 13.43
N PHE A 359 -44.96 -16.83 13.04
CA PHE A 359 -44.24 -15.64 13.48
C PHE A 359 -44.51 -15.29 14.95
N GLU A 360 -45.75 -15.46 15.42
CA GLU A 360 -46.18 -15.23 16.80
C GLU A 360 -45.75 -16.34 17.80
N ARG A 361 -44.96 -17.32 17.36
CA ARG A 361 -44.53 -18.43 18.21
C ARG A 361 -43.66 -17.94 19.39
N PRO A 362 -43.74 -18.59 20.56
CA PRO A 362 -42.87 -18.27 21.68
C PRO A 362 -41.37 -18.32 21.31
N HIS A 363 -40.61 -17.33 21.78
CA HIS A 363 -39.21 -17.13 21.40
C HIS A 363 -38.30 -18.30 21.83
N ASP A 364 -38.62 -18.95 22.95
CA ASP A 364 -37.93 -20.15 23.49
C ASP A 364 -38.04 -21.39 22.57
N LEU A 365 -38.99 -21.38 21.63
CA LEU A 365 -39.05 -22.39 20.59
C LEU A 365 -38.00 -22.16 19.50
N SER A 366 -37.64 -20.91 19.21
CA SER A 366 -36.68 -20.56 18.15
C SER A 366 -35.25 -20.50 18.67
N TYR A 367 -35.06 -20.00 19.89
CA TYR A 367 -33.76 -19.80 20.52
C TYR A 367 -33.71 -20.45 21.91
N ALA A 368 -32.54 -20.93 22.33
CA ALA A 368 -32.32 -21.40 23.70
C ALA A 368 -32.47 -20.24 24.70
N GLU A 369 -33.13 -20.46 25.85
CA GLU A 369 -33.25 -19.44 26.91
C GLU A 369 -31.94 -19.18 27.67
N SER A 370 -30.94 -20.06 27.58
CA SER A 370 -29.64 -19.89 28.24
C SER A 370 -28.49 -20.52 27.45
N SER A 371 -27.46 -19.72 27.15
CA SER A 371 -26.21 -20.14 26.50
C SER A 371 -25.32 -21.06 27.37
N ALA A 372 -25.74 -21.38 28.60
CA ALA A 372 -24.94 -22.20 29.49
C ALA A 372 -24.86 -23.67 29.03
N HIS A 373 -25.94 -24.25 28.46
CA HIS A 373 -25.99 -25.66 28.03
C HIS A 373 -26.83 -25.85 26.73
N PRO A 374 -26.31 -25.43 25.55
CA PRO A 374 -27.08 -25.33 24.31
C PRO A 374 -27.52 -26.67 23.68
N ALA A 375 -26.75 -27.76 23.82
CA ALA A 375 -27.07 -29.00 23.09
C ALA A 375 -28.13 -29.91 23.76
N THR A 376 -28.42 -29.76 25.06
CA THR A 376 -29.20 -30.76 25.80
C THR A 376 -30.72 -30.64 25.70
N ASP A 377 -31.27 -29.55 25.15
CA ASP A 377 -32.73 -29.32 25.12
C ASP A 377 -33.38 -29.36 23.73
N LEU A 378 -32.61 -29.51 22.64
CA LEU A 378 -33.14 -29.46 21.26
C LEU A 378 -34.33 -30.41 21.04
N GLY A 379 -34.24 -31.64 21.56
CA GLY A 379 -35.32 -32.63 21.46
C GLY A 379 -36.61 -32.20 22.17
N SER A 380 -36.52 -31.54 23.32
CA SER A 380 -37.69 -31.03 24.06
C SER A 380 -38.27 -29.80 23.36
N ARG A 381 -37.43 -28.92 22.83
CA ARG A 381 -37.86 -27.73 22.06
C ARG A 381 -38.58 -28.12 20.78
N LEU A 382 -38.07 -29.10 20.04
CA LEU A 382 -38.77 -29.68 18.88
C LEU A 382 -40.10 -30.32 19.30
N ASP A 383 -40.13 -31.02 20.43
CA ASP A 383 -41.36 -31.61 20.97
C ASP A 383 -42.42 -30.54 21.31
N LYS A 384 -42.02 -29.45 21.99
CA LYS A 384 -42.84 -28.28 22.28
C LYS A 384 -43.33 -27.58 21.00
N LEU A 385 -42.45 -27.39 20.02
CA LEU A 385 -42.79 -26.81 18.72
C LEU A 385 -43.85 -27.64 17.99
N LEU A 386 -43.71 -28.97 17.95
CA LEU A 386 -44.74 -29.83 17.37
C LEU A 386 -46.05 -29.76 18.16
N GLY A 387 -45.99 -29.59 19.49
CA GLY A 387 -47.16 -29.35 20.33
C GLY A 387 -47.85 -28.00 20.06
N TYR A 388 -47.08 -26.97 19.68
CA TYR A 388 -47.58 -25.67 19.24
C TYR A 388 -48.24 -25.78 17.86
N ILE A 389 -47.56 -26.39 16.88
CA ILE A 389 -48.08 -26.64 15.52
C ILE A 389 -49.36 -27.50 15.54
N ALA A 390 -49.48 -28.46 16.47
CA ALA A 390 -50.67 -29.28 16.61
C ALA A 390 -51.95 -28.47 16.94
N LYS A 391 -51.80 -27.29 17.54
CA LYS A 391 -52.90 -26.41 17.97
C LYS A 391 -53.26 -25.34 16.93
N THR A 392 -52.56 -25.31 15.80
CA THR A 392 -52.76 -24.30 14.76
C THR A 392 -54.18 -24.40 14.15
N PRO A 393 -54.87 -23.26 13.95
CA PRO A 393 -56.13 -23.23 13.21
C PRO A 393 -55.93 -23.56 11.72
N PRO A 394 -56.90 -24.19 11.03
CA PRO A 394 -56.81 -24.44 9.60
C PRO A 394 -56.69 -23.13 8.80
N ALA A 395 -55.69 -23.04 7.92
CA ALA A 395 -55.46 -21.85 7.11
C ALA A 395 -55.39 -22.17 5.61
N LYS A 396 -55.26 -21.12 4.79
CA LYS A 396 -54.87 -21.27 3.39
C LYS A 396 -53.42 -21.80 3.33
N PRO A 397 -53.03 -22.50 2.24
CA PRO A 397 -51.63 -22.84 2.04
C PRO A 397 -50.78 -21.58 2.12
N GLY A 398 -49.77 -21.58 3.00
CA GLY A 398 -48.83 -20.48 3.07
C GLY A 398 -47.87 -20.48 1.90
N SER A 399 -47.24 -19.34 1.67
CA SER A 399 -46.18 -19.18 0.68
C SER A 399 -45.08 -18.32 1.27
N GLU A 400 -43.86 -18.85 1.31
CA GLU A 400 -42.69 -18.03 1.61
C GLU A 400 -42.31 -17.14 0.43
N VAL A 401 -41.78 -15.96 0.75
CA VAL A 401 -41.13 -15.11 -0.24
C VAL A 401 -39.87 -15.82 -0.73
N ALA A 402 -39.59 -15.72 -2.04
CA ALA A 402 -38.36 -16.29 -2.58
C ALA A 402 -37.14 -15.62 -1.90
N PRO A 403 -36.25 -16.38 -1.25
CA PRO A 403 -35.09 -15.80 -0.58
C PRO A 403 -34.13 -15.16 -1.59
N THR A 404 -33.38 -14.15 -1.13
CA THR A 404 -32.29 -13.57 -1.90
C THR A 404 -31.23 -14.64 -2.17
N PRO A 405 -30.79 -14.86 -3.42
CA PRO A 405 -29.74 -15.82 -3.72
C PRO A 405 -28.46 -15.54 -2.93
N ALA A 406 -27.80 -16.59 -2.43
CA ALA A 406 -26.47 -16.45 -1.85
C ALA A 406 -25.49 -15.97 -2.95
N PRO A 407 -24.43 -15.24 -2.58
CA PRO A 407 -23.42 -14.87 -3.55
C PRO A 407 -22.79 -16.13 -4.16
N ASP A 408 -22.38 -16.00 -5.42
CA ASP A 408 -21.73 -17.07 -6.16
C ASP A 408 -20.37 -17.35 -5.51
N PRO A 409 -20.12 -18.58 -5.01
CA PRO A 409 -18.87 -18.89 -4.31
C PRO A 409 -17.63 -18.66 -5.18
N LYS A 410 -17.75 -18.80 -6.50
CA LYS A 410 -16.65 -18.48 -7.41
C LYS A 410 -16.35 -16.98 -7.41
N GLN A 411 -17.37 -16.13 -7.35
CA GLN A 411 -17.20 -14.69 -7.31
C GLN A 411 -16.66 -14.21 -5.96
N GLU A 412 -16.99 -14.88 -4.86
CA GLU A 412 -16.47 -14.59 -3.52
C GLU A 412 -14.94 -14.74 -3.48
N GLN A 413 -14.40 -15.78 -4.11
CA GLN A 413 -12.96 -16.04 -4.16
C GLN A 413 -12.23 -15.32 -5.30
N THR A 414 -12.93 -14.84 -6.33
CA THR A 414 -12.29 -14.17 -7.47
C THR A 414 -11.88 -12.75 -7.09
N LEU A 415 -10.59 -12.44 -7.23
CA LEU A 415 -10.09 -11.09 -6.99
C LEU A 415 -10.49 -10.13 -8.11
N PRO A 416 -10.83 -8.87 -7.79
CA PRO A 416 -11.01 -7.84 -8.81
C PRO A 416 -9.70 -7.60 -9.57
N GLY A 417 -9.80 -7.15 -10.82
CA GLY A 417 -8.62 -6.85 -11.63
C GLY A 417 -7.81 -5.70 -11.05
N LEU A 418 -6.48 -5.74 -11.20
CA LEU A 418 -5.53 -4.75 -10.65
C LEU A 418 -5.82 -3.29 -11.06
N PHE A 419 -6.47 -3.09 -12.21
CA PHE A 419 -6.81 -1.76 -12.74
C PHE A 419 -8.27 -1.38 -12.51
N THR A 420 -8.92 -1.99 -11.51
CA THR A 420 -10.31 -1.72 -11.13
C THR A 420 -10.37 -1.20 -9.68
N GLY A 421 -11.57 -0.82 -9.21
CA GLY A 421 -11.77 -0.33 -7.84
C GLY A 421 -10.88 0.88 -7.52
N ASP A 422 -10.01 0.73 -6.52
CA ASP A 422 -9.19 1.82 -5.97
C ASP A 422 -8.01 2.26 -6.84
N PHE A 423 -7.84 1.63 -8.02
CA PHE A 423 -6.89 2.10 -9.02
C PHE A 423 -7.14 3.56 -9.45
N GLU A 424 -8.40 3.96 -9.67
CA GLU A 424 -8.76 5.34 -10.07
C GLU A 424 -8.44 6.38 -8.98
N PRO A 425 -8.87 6.21 -7.71
CA PRO A 425 -8.40 7.01 -6.59
C PRO A 425 -6.87 7.09 -6.51
N GLY A 426 -6.18 5.96 -6.74
CA GLY A 426 -4.72 5.91 -6.77
C GLY A 426 -4.10 6.84 -7.82
N LEU A 427 -4.61 6.82 -9.06
CA LEU A 427 -4.15 7.71 -10.14
C LEU A 427 -4.28 9.19 -9.76
N PHE A 428 -5.40 9.56 -9.14
CA PHE A 428 -5.68 10.92 -8.70
C PHE A 428 -4.68 11.36 -7.61
N ILE A 429 -4.49 10.54 -6.58
CA ILE A 429 -3.55 10.83 -5.49
C ILE A 429 -2.12 10.90 -6.00
N GLY A 430 -1.71 9.98 -6.87
CA GLY A 430 -0.40 9.99 -7.51
C GLY A 430 -0.13 11.29 -8.28
N THR A 431 -1.13 11.79 -9.00
CA THR A 431 -1.07 13.07 -9.71
C THR A 431 -0.87 14.25 -8.76
N LEU A 432 -1.65 14.32 -7.67
CA LEU A 432 -1.53 15.37 -6.66
C LEU A 432 -0.15 15.37 -5.98
N LEU A 433 0.33 14.19 -5.58
CA LEU A 433 1.65 14.01 -4.98
C LEU A 433 2.77 14.46 -5.92
N ALA A 434 2.68 14.13 -7.21
CA ALA A 434 3.66 14.56 -8.20
C ALA A 434 3.72 16.09 -8.34
N VAL A 435 2.57 16.78 -8.35
CA VAL A 435 2.51 18.24 -8.41
C VAL A 435 3.06 18.88 -7.14
N LEU A 436 2.73 18.34 -5.96
CA LEU A 436 3.21 18.84 -4.67
C LEU A 436 4.73 18.68 -4.54
N LEU A 437 5.26 17.49 -4.83
CA LEU A 437 6.70 17.22 -4.81
C LEU A 437 7.45 18.09 -5.82
N PHE A 438 6.89 18.27 -7.02
CA PHE A 438 7.44 19.19 -8.01
C PHE A 438 7.49 20.64 -7.49
N GLY A 439 6.41 21.11 -6.86
CA GLY A 439 6.33 22.44 -6.24
C GLY A 439 7.42 22.65 -5.19
N LEU A 440 7.68 21.63 -4.35
CA LEU A 440 8.75 21.64 -3.35
C LEU A 440 10.14 21.75 -4.00
N VAL A 441 10.41 20.93 -5.03
CA VAL A 441 11.68 20.96 -5.78
C VAL A 441 11.89 22.34 -6.43
N ALA A 442 10.84 22.91 -7.03
CA ALA A 442 10.90 24.23 -7.64
C ALA A 442 11.15 25.34 -6.60
N ALA A 443 10.53 25.26 -5.43
CA ALA A 443 10.72 26.22 -4.33
C ALA A 443 12.15 26.18 -3.77
N VAL A 444 12.70 24.99 -3.51
CA VAL A 444 14.09 24.80 -3.07
C VAL A 444 15.07 25.33 -4.12
N ALA A 445 14.85 25.02 -5.40
CA ALA A 445 15.69 25.53 -6.49
C ALA A 445 15.65 27.06 -6.59
N ALA A 446 14.47 27.68 -6.39
CA ALA A 446 14.33 29.13 -6.37
C ALA A 446 15.05 29.77 -5.17
N LEU A 447 14.97 29.16 -3.99
CA LEU A 447 15.67 29.61 -2.78
C LEU A 447 17.20 29.56 -2.97
N ILE A 448 17.73 28.45 -3.49
CA ILE A 448 19.18 28.31 -3.79
C ILE A 448 19.64 29.38 -4.78
N ARG A 449 18.86 29.65 -5.84
CA ARG A 449 19.18 30.73 -6.80
C ARG A 449 19.18 32.10 -6.15
N ARG A 450 18.25 32.37 -5.22
CA ARG A 450 18.17 33.64 -4.47
C ARG A 450 19.38 33.84 -3.55
N ILE A 451 19.81 32.78 -2.85
CA ILE A 451 21.00 32.82 -1.98
C ILE A 451 22.26 33.06 -2.81
N ARG A 452 22.45 32.33 -3.92
CA ARG A 452 23.60 32.53 -4.82
C ARG A 452 23.66 33.93 -5.43
N ARG A 453 22.50 34.55 -5.71
CA ARG A 453 22.43 35.95 -6.19
C ARG A 453 22.73 36.99 -5.09
N ARG A 454 22.49 36.67 -3.81
CA ARG A 454 22.78 37.56 -2.69
C ARG A 454 24.24 37.47 -2.20
N GLY A 455 24.93 36.36 -2.44
CA GLY A 455 26.33 36.16 -2.05
C GLY A 455 27.40 36.58 -3.08
N GLY A 456 27.02 37.22 -4.18
CA GLY A 456 27.92 37.56 -5.29
C GLY A 456 28.13 39.07 -5.47
N HIS A 457 28.86 39.70 -4.55
CA HIS A 457 29.50 41.00 -4.78
C HIS A 457 31.00 40.85 -4.48
N GLN A 458 31.69 40.00 -5.25
CA GLN A 458 33.15 39.90 -5.19
C GLN A 458 33.73 39.45 -6.53
N VAL A 459 34.54 40.35 -7.08
CA VAL A 459 35.65 40.17 -8.03
C VAL A 459 35.32 39.58 -9.41
N ASP A 460 35.01 40.47 -10.35
CA ASP A 460 35.30 40.29 -11.78
C ASP A 460 35.57 41.68 -12.41
N ALA A 461 36.51 42.43 -11.82
CA ALA A 461 37.06 43.56 -12.54
C ALA A 461 38.25 43.04 -13.37
N PRO A 462 38.20 43.12 -14.71
CA PRO A 462 39.28 42.63 -15.54
C PRO A 462 40.56 43.45 -15.31
N ASP A 463 41.72 42.79 -15.39
CA ASP A 463 43.03 43.45 -15.23
C ASP A 463 43.42 44.33 -16.42
N LEU A 464 42.73 44.14 -17.56
CA LEU A 464 42.86 44.88 -18.81
C LEU A 464 41.46 45.29 -19.32
N PRO A 465 40.78 46.24 -18.66
CA PRO A 465 39.42 46.62 -19.03
C PRO A 465 39.39 47.33 -20.40
N SER A 466 38.35 47.06 -21.19
CA SER A 466 38.09 47.83 -22.41
C SER A 466 37.49 49.20 -22.05
N ARG A 467 37.69 50.19 -22.93
CA ARG A 467 37.10 51.54 -22.73
C ARG A 467 35.57 51.49 -22.66
N SER A 468 34.93 50.61 -23.44
CA SER A 468 33.47 50.42 -23.39
C SER A 468 33.00 49.83 -22.05
N TRP A 469 33.74 48.87 -21.49
CA TRP A 469 33.44 48.30 -20.18
C TRP A 469 33.58 49.34 -19.07
N LEU A 470 34.64 50.17 -19.13
CA LEU A 470 34.86 51.26 -18.19
C LEU A 470 33.72 52.28 -18.24
N ARG A 471 33.30 52.72 -19.44
CA ARG A 471 32.17 53.68 -19.57
C ARG A 471 30.88 53.09 -19.03
N GLN A 472 30.53 51.86 -19.40
CA GLN A 472 29.30 51.22 -18.92
C GLN A 472 29.32 51.02 -17.39
N THR A 473 30.47 50.69 -16.83
CA THR A 473 30.63 50.51 -15.39
C THR A 473 30.57 51.85 -14.67
N ALA A 474 31.24 52.88 -15.17
CA ALA A 474 31.21 54.23 -14.61
C ALA A 474 29.77 54.79 -14.57
N THR A 475 29.02 54.71 -15.66
CA THR A 475 27.60 55.13 -15.69
C THR A 475 26.77 54.39 -14.63
N ARG A 476 26.91 53.07 -14.54
CA ARG A 476 26.14 52.26 -13.59
C ARG A 476 26.46 52.60 -12.14
N GLU A 477 27.74 52.79 -11.82
CA GLU A 477 28.19 53.06 -10.45
C GLU A 477 27.84 54.51 -10.05
N LEU A 478 27.91 55.47 -10.97
CA LEU A 478 27.49 56.86 -10.73
C LEU A 478 25.98 56.98 -10.57
N ASP A 479 25.19 56.31 -11.41
CA ASP A 479 23.73 56.24 -11.23
C ASP A 479 23.34 55.65 -9.88
N ALA A 480 24.09 54.62 -9.44
CA ALA A 480 23.88 53.99 -8.14
C ALA A 480 24.24 54.94 -6.99
N LEU A 481 25.36 55.67 -7.09
CA LEU A 481 25.76 56.66 -6.09
C LEU A 481 24.78 57.84 -6.04
N GLY A 482 24.38 58.39 -7.19
CA GLY A 482 23.41 59.48 -7.27
C GLY A 482 22.08 59.13 -6.59
N LYS A 483 21.57 57.90 -6.80
CA LYS A 483 20.38 57.39 -6.10
C LYS A 483 20.59 57.20 -4.59
N ALA A 484 21.81 56.86 -4.17
CA ALA A 484 22.13 56.64 -2.75
C ALA A 484 22.34 57.95 -1.96
N VAL A 485 22.60 59.05 -2.68
CA VAL A 485 22.85 60.39 -2.12
C VAL A 485 21.58 61.27 -2.14
N ASP A 486 20.47 60.75 -2.69
CA ASP A 486 19.16 61.40 -2.67
C ASP A 486 18.70 61.69 -1.21
N PRO A 487 18.31 62.94 -0.87
CA PRO A 487 17.96 63.36 0.50
C PRO A 487 16.81 62.57 1.14
N ALA A 488 15.99 61.86 0.37
CA ALA A 488 14.96 60.96 0.91
C ALA A 488 15.53 59.70 1.62
N ALA A 489 16.85 59.46 1.53
CA ALA A 489 17.51 58.23 2.02
C ALA A 489 18.69 58.48 2.99
N ALA A 490 18.86 59.70 3.54
CA ALA A 490 20.12 60.11 4.15
C ALA A 490 20.50 59.39 5.47
N PRO A 491 21.70 58.76 5.55
CA PRO A 491 22.40 58.45 6.79
C PRO A 491 23.06 59.71 7.40
N SER A 492 23.88 59.58 8.45
CA SER A 492 24.42 60.72 9.21
C SER A 492 25.09 61.81 8.34
N ALA A 493 25.02 63.08 8.77
CA ALA A 493 25.53 64.25 8.03
C ALA A 493 27.00 64.14 7.57
N LYS A 494 27.81 63.30 8.24
CA LYS A 494 29.22 63.04 7.87
C LYS A 494 29.34 62.06 6.69
N GLN A 495 28.48 61.05 6.63
CA GLN A 495 28.44 60.06 5.55
C GLN A 495 27.89 60.69 4.26
N GLU A 496 26.84 61.50 4.40
CA GLU A 496 26.27 62.27 3.30
C GLU A 496 27.32 63.21 2.67
N ARG A 497 28.02 64.02 3.48
CA ARG A 497 29.09 64.90 2.99
C ARG A 497 30.16 64.13 2.20
N ARG A 498 30.56 62.97 2.72
CA ARG A 498 31.60 62.15 2.09
C ARG A 498 31.16 61.57 0.75
N ALA A 499 29.90 61.12 0.66
CA ALA A 499 29.32 60.59 -0.56
C ALA A 499 29.16 61.69 -1.62
N TRP A 500 28.74 62.90 -1.22
CA TRP A 500 28.71 64.08 -2.08
C TRP A 500 30.09 64.48 -2.59
N GLU A 501 31.13 64.51 -1.73
CA GLU A 501 32.50 64.79 -2.16
C GLU A 501 33.01 63.80 -3.22
N CYS A 502 32.66 62.51 -3.06
CA CYS A 502 33.04 61.49 -4.05
C CYS A 502 32.26 61.64 -5.35
N LEU A 503 30.96 61.96 -5.27
CA LEU A 503 30.10 62.18 -6.45
C LEU A 503 30.59 63.40 -7.24
N ASP A 504 30.81 64.52 -6.55
CA ASP A 504 31.31 65.78 -7.09
C ASP A 504 32.65 65.59 -7.83
N ALA A 505 33.64 64.97 -7.18
CA ALA A 505 34.93 64.68 -7.82
C ALA A 505 34.83 63.70 -9.00
N ALA A 506 33.87 62.76 -8.97
CA ALA A 506 33.67 61.83 -10.07
C ALA A 506 32.95 62.47 -11.26
N VAL A 507 32.04 63.42 -11.02
CA VAL A 507 31.42 64.25 -12.06
C VAL A 507 32.45 65.17 -12.70
N MET A 508 33.32 65.83 -11.92
CA MET A 508 34.42 66.66 -12.46
C MET A 508 35.34 65.91 -13.44
N LEU A 509 35.55 64.60 -13.23
CA LEU A 509 36.37 63.77 -14.09
C LEU A 509 35.71 63.39 -15.41
N LEU A 510 34.37 63.32 -15.44
CA LEU A 510 33.63 62.70 -16.53
C LEU A 510 32.70 63.65 -17.28
N ASP A 511 32.32 64.77 -16.71
CA ASP A 511 31.32 65.72 -17.23
C ASP A 511 31.86 67.16 -17.14
N GLY A 512 32.91 67.44 -17.91
CA GLY A 512 33.53 68.76 -18.01
C GLY A 512 32.62 69.80 -18.68
N ASP A 513 31.72 69.34 -19.54
CA ASP A 513 30.72 70.19 -20.24
C ASP A 513 29.45 70.45 -19.39
N SER A 514 29.33 69.81 -18.22
CA SER A 514 28.18 69.92 -17.30
C SER A 514 26.82 69.57 -17.94
N ASP A 515 26.80 68.62 -18.87
CA ASP A 515 25.61 68.17 -19.62
C ASP A 515 24.98 66.89 -19.05
N ALA A 516 25.48 66.42 -17.90
CA ALA A 516 25.11 65.19 -17.22
C ALA A 516 25.39 63.92 -18.06
N ARG A 517 26.36 63.98 -18.98
CA ARG A 517 26.84 62.83 -19.75
C ARG A 517 28.34 62.67 -19.56
N ILE A 518 28.81 61.45 -19.80
CA ILE A 518 30.26 61.18 -19.79
C ILE A 518 30.86 61.72 -21.09
N ASP A 519 31.82 62.63 -20.99
CA ASP A 519 32.52 63.25 -22.12
C ASP A 519 33.15 62.21 -23.05
N ALA A 520 33.06 62.44 -24.36
CA ALA A 520 33.53 61.49 -25.37
C ALA A 520 35.05 61.24 -25.29
N ASP A 521 35.81 62.19 -24.78
CA ASP A 521 37.26 62.18 -24.62
C ASP A 521 37.75 61.72 -23.24
N ALA A 522 36.85 61.49 -22.26
CA ALA A 522 37.20 60.95 -20.94
C ALA A 522 38.18 59.78 -21.02
N SER A 523 39.33 59.91 -20.33
CA SER A 523 40.42 58.96 -20.44
C SER A 523 40.11 57.66 -19.69
N PRO A 524 40.76 56.53 -20.04
CA PRO A 524 40.65 55.32 -19.24
C PRO A 524 41.05 55.50 -17.77
N ALA A 525 41.96 56.44 -17.47
CA ALA A 525 42.35 56.74 -16.10
C ALA A 525 41.23 57.47 -15.34
N ASP A 526 40.58 58.46 -15.98
CA ASP A 526 39.48 59.22 -15.40
C ASP A 526 38.27 58.32 -15.12
N LEU A 527 37.95 57.42 -16.05
CA LEU A 527 36.89 56.43 -15.87
C LEU A 527 37.15 55.50 -14.69
N VAL A 528 38.39 55.06 -14.48
CA VAL A 528 38.75 54.24 -13.31
C VAL A 528 38.66 55.04 -12.03
N CYS A 529 39.16 56.27 -12.00
CA CYS A 529 39.02 57.16 -10.83
C CYS A 529 37.54 57.39 -10.47
N ALA A 530 36.70 57.67 -11.46
CA ALA A 530 35.27 57.87 -11.25
C ALA A 530 34.56 56.61 -10.72
N ILE A 531 34.89 55.41 -11.24
CA ILE A 531 34.37 54.14 -10.69
C ILE A 531 34.83 53.94 -9.24
N VAL A 532 36.10 54.22 -8.95
CA VAL A 532 36.67 54.10 -7.60
C VAL A 532 35.97 55.06 -6.62
N LEU A 533 35.78 56.31 -7.01
CA LEU A 533 35.07 57.32 -6.22
C LEU A 533 33.59 56.96 -6.04
N ALA A 534 32.91 56.53 -7.09
CA ALA A 534 31.51 56.12 -7.02
C ALA A 534 31.32 54.98 -6.00
N ARG A 535 32.20 53.99 -6.02
CA ARG A 535 32.19 52.87 -5.06
C ARG A 535 32.57 53.31 -3.65
N ALA A 536 33.53 54.21 -3.49
CA ALA A 536 33.91 54.75 -2.20
C ALA A 536 32.77 55.58 -1.57
N GLY A 537 32.07 56.38 -2.37
CA GLY A 537 30.87 57.12 -1.94
C GLY A 537 29.76 56.16 -1.52
N LEU A 538 29.50 55.11 -2.32
CA LEU A 538 28.50 54.08 -1.98
C LEU A 538 28.86 53.33 -0.69
N ALA A 539 30.13 53.03 -0.47
CA ALA A 539 30.61 52.43 0.77
C ALA A 539 30.44 53.40 1.95
N ALA A 540 30.70 54.70 1.77
CA ALA A 540 30.48 55.70 2.81
C ALA A 540 29.01 55.82 3.25
N VAL A 541 28.06 55.63 2.32
CA VAL A 541 26.62 55.58 2.63
C VAL A 541 26.24 54.30 3.39
N ARG A 542 26.84 53.16 3.05
CA ARG A 542 26.47 51.84 3.59
C ARG A 542 27.15 51.47 4.90
N ASP A 543 28.41 51.89 5.09
CA ASP A 543 29.26 51.41 6.17
C ASP A 543 29.46 52.49 7.26
N ALA A 544 29.47 52.07 8.52
CA ALA A 544 29.69 52.96 9.67
C ALA A 544 31.12 53.51 9.76
N LEU A 545 32.10 52.85 9.12
CA LEU A 545 33.49 53.25 9.03
C LEU A 545 33.90 53.31 7.56
N PRO A 546 34.03 54.52 6.96
CA PRO A 546 34.30 54.64 5.53
C PRO A 546 35.68 54.09 5.20
N THR A 547 35.75 53.33 4.11
CA THR A 547 36.97 52.70 3.61
C THR A 547 37.92 53.78 3.08
N GLN A 548 39.07 53.93 3.73
CA GLN A 548 40.04 54.97 3.36
C GLN A 548 40.91 54.58 2.15
N HIS A 549 41.00 53.29 1.82
CA HIS A 549 41.90 52.77 0.79
C HIS A 549 41.21 51.77 -0.14
N VAL A 550 41.76 51.64 -1.34
CA VAL A 550 41.37 50.64 -2.35
C VAL A 550 42.50 49.66 -2.62
N CYS A 551 42.17 48.56 -3.31
CA CYS A 551 43.16 47.54 -3.61
C CYS A 551 44.28 48.07 -4.51
N HIS A 552 45.51 48.02 -4.02
CA HIS A 552 46.72 48.43 -4.71
C HIS A 552 47.03 47.60 -5.97
N ARG A 553 46.50 46.37 -6.08
CA ARG A 553 46.67 45.56 -7.30
C ARG A 553 45.73 46.04 -8.39
N ASN A 554 44.45 46.15 -8.08
CA ASN A 554 43.45 46.64 -9.00
C ASN A 554 42.44 47.49 -8.22
N PRO A 555 42.46 48.83 -8.35
CA PRO A 555 41.53 49.72 -7.67
C PRO A 555 40.05 49.38 -7.94
N LEU A 556 39.76 48.73 -9.07
CA LEU A 556 38.42 48.24 -9.43
C LEU A 556 37.98 47.01 -8.62
N HIS A 557 38.81 46.45 -7.74
CA HIS A 557 38.35 45.46 -6.76
C HIS A 557 37.62 46.10 -5.57
N GLY A 558 37.69 47.43 -5.44
CA GLY A 558 37.03 48.17 -4.37
C GLY A 558 37.86 48.25 -3.08
N PRO A 559 37.21 48.34 -1.92
CA PRO A 559 37.85 48.73 -0.67
C PRO A 559 38.90 47.73 -0.18
N ALA A 560 39.91 48.25 0.50
CA ALA A 560 41.04 47.47 1.00
C ALA A 560 41.47 47.89 2.40
N GLY A 561 41.93 46.92 3.18
CA GLY A 561 42.59 47.16 4.47
C GLY A 561 44.11 47.25 4.29
N LYS A 562 44.78 48.09 5.09
CA LYS A 562 46.25 48.11 5.13
C LYS A 562 46.76 46.76 5.65
N VAL A 563 47.59 46.08 4.86
CA VAL A 563 48.32 44.90 5.30
C VAL A 563 49.76 45.32 5.55
N ARG A 564 50.24 45.14 6.79
CA ARG A 564 51.68 45.27 7.07
C ARG A 564 52.36 43.96 6.64
N PRO A 565 53.34 43.97 5.73
CA PRO A 565 54.15 42.78 5.51
C PRO A 565 54.94 42.48 6.79
N SER A 566 54.92 41.22 7.23
CA SER A 566 55.70 40.77 8.36
C SER A 566 57.20 40.93 8.05
N GLY A 567 57.91 41.79 8.78
CA GLY A 567 59.37 41.74 8.90
C GLY A 567 60.23 42.64 7.98
N ARG A 568 59.69 43.63 7.25
CA ARG A 568 60.51 44.62 6.51
C ARG A 568 60.04 46.06 6.75
N LYS A 569 60.96 47.01 6.93
CA LYS A 569 60.69 48.46 6.96
C LYS A 569 60.26 48.96 5.57
N GLY A 570 59.03 48.66 5.18
CA GLY A 570 58.39 49.17 3.96
C GLY A 570 56.95 49.60 4.26
N ARG A 571 56.44 50.63 3.57
CA ARG A 571 55.02 51.02 3.67
C ARG A 571 54.16 49.86 3.17
N GLY A 572 53.22 49.38 3.97
CA GLY A 572 52.31 48.31 3.58
C GLY A 572 51.27 48.79 2.57
N SER A 573 51.15 48.13 1.42
CA SER A 573 50.15 48.46 0.41
C SER A 573 48.78 47.86 0.78
N PRO A 574 47.68 48.63 0.68
CA PRO A 574 46.34 48.12 0.94
C PRO A 574 45.92 47.13 -0.15
N VAL A 575 45.44 45.95 0.22
CA VAL A 575 44.89 44.96 -0.73
C VAL A 575 43.53 44.45 -0.25
N CYS A 576 42.62 44.16 -1.18
CA CYS A 576 41.34 43.53 -0.85
C CYS A 576 41.56 42.09 -0.34
N GLU A 577 40.54 41.51 0.29
CA GLU A 577 40.62 40.16 0.86
C GLU A 577 40.99 39.09 -0.18
N ALA A 578 40.44 39.18 -1.39
CA ALA A 578 40.77 38.28 -2.49
C ALA A 578 42.25 38.40 -2.88
N CYS A 579 42.78 39.62 -3.04
CA CYS A 579 44.20 39.83 -3.35
C CYS A 579 45.13 39.51 -2.18
N ARG A 580 44.62 39.45 -0.94
CA ARG A 580 45.34 38.96 0.24
C ARG A 580 45.47 37.43 0.20
N ALA A 581 44.41 36.73 -0.21
CA ALA A 581 44.40 35.27 -0.34
C ALA A 581 45.21 34.78 -1.55
N ALA A 582 45.07 35.45 -2.69
CA ALA A 582 45.80 35.15 -3.92
C ALA A 582 46.14 36.47 -4.65
N PRO A 583 47.43 36.86 -4.75
CA PRO A 583 47.81 38.09 -5.43
C PRO A 583 47.37 38.09 -6.91
N GLY A 584 46.43 38.97 -7.26
CA GLY A 584 45.98 39.19 -8.63
C GLY A 584 46.97 40.04 -9.46
N ALA A 585 46.73 40.15 -10.77
CA ALA A 585 47.55 41.01 -11.62
C ALA A 585 47.31 42.50 -11.29
N VAL A 586 48.25 43.34 -11.71
CA VAL A 586 48.11 44.80 -11.54
C VAL A 586 47.25 45.33 -12.67
N LEU A 587 46.28 46.21 -12.38
CA LEU A 587 45.45 46.87 -13.38
C LEU A 587 46.34 47.58 -14.42
N ARG A 588 46.10 47.30 -15.70
CA ARG A 588 46.79 47.93 -16.82
C ARG A 588 45.82 48.70 -17.69
N LEU A 589 46.17 49.93 -18.04
CA LEU A 589 45.37 50.80 -18.90
C LEU A 589 46.19 51.24 -20.11
N ARG A 590 45.51 51.60 -21.19
CA ARG A 590 46.15 52.21 -22.37
C ARG A 590 46.26 53.73 -22.15
N PRO A 591 47.46 54.33 -22.25
CA PRO A 591 47.62 55.78 -22.14
C PRO A 591 46.84 56.53 -23.24
N THR A 592 46.31 57.71 -22.91
CA THR A 592 45.58 58.59 -23.84
C THR A 592 46.49 59.29 -24.85
N ALA A 593 47.78 59.47 -24.53
CA ALA A 593 48.71 60.33 -25.27
C ALA A 593 49.42 59.68 -26.47
N SER A 594 49.04 58.50 -26.94
CA SER A 594 49.63 57.89 -28.14
C SER A 594 48.55 57.49 -29.15
N SER A 595 48.43 58.24 -30.24
CA SER A 595 47.62 57.95 -31.43
C SER A 595 48.15 56.75 -32.26
N GLY A 596 48.70 55.73 -31.61
CA GLY A 596 49.18 54.49 -32.24
C GLY A 596 49.55 53.44 -31.20
N SER A 597 49.06 52.20 -31.38
CA SER A 597 49.21 50.97 -30.58
C SER A 597 50.11 50.99 -29.33
N GLY A 598 49.81 51.82 -28.33
CA GLY A 598 50.48 51.79 -27.04
C GLY A 598 50.15 50.51 -26.27
N SER A 599 51.17 49.77 -25.83
CA SER A 599 50.99 48.64 -24.92
C SER A 599 50.37 49.12 -23.61
N ALA A 600 49.41 48.38 -23.05
CA ALA A 600 48.81 48.74 -21.77
C ALA A 600 49.89 48.75 -20.67
N VAL A 601 49.96 49.83 -19.90
CA VAL A 601 50.94 50.02 -18.81
C VAL A 601 50.24 49.88 -17.46
N PRO A 602 50.96 49.46 -16.40
CA PRO A 602 50.41 49.44 -15.05
C PRO A 602 49.88 50.81 -14.62
N TYR A 603 48.74 50.84 -13.95
CA TYR A 603 48.12 52.10 -13.53
C TYR A 603 49.02 53.00 -12.64
N PRO A 604 49.95 52.51 -11.79
CA PRO A 604 50.81 53.38 -11.00
C PRO A 604 51.82 54.17 -11.82
N THR A 605 52.07 53.77 -13.08
CA THR A 605 53.02 54.46 -13.97
C THR A 605 52.36 55.49 -14.88
N LEU A 606 51.04 55.67 -14.78
CA LEU A 606 50.31 56.67 -15.55
C LEU A 606 50.50 58.07 -14.94
N PRO A 607 50.41 59.15 -15.73
CA PRO A 607 50.29 60.49 -15.17
C PRO A 607 48.90 60.70 -14.54
N GLY A 608 48.81 61.61 -13.57
CA GLY A 608 47.55 62.05 -12.98
C GLY A 608 47.14 61.34 -11.68
N PRO A 609 45.97 61.70 -11.12
CA PRO A 609 45.56 61.35 -9.76
C PRO A 609 45.40 59.84 -9.52
N LEU A 610 45.18 59.05 -10.58
CA LEU A 610 45.08 57.59 -10.48
C LEU A 610 46.37 56.94 -9.95
N ALA A 611 47.53 57.51 -10.29
CA ALA A 611 48.83 56.95 -9.90
C ALA A 611 49.08 57.02 -8.40
N ALA A 612 48.55 58.05 -7.72
CA ALA A 612 48.69 58.22 -6.28
C ALA A 612 48.08 57.04 -5.48
N LEU A 613 47.05 56.38 -6.01
CA LEU A 613 46.51 55.15 -5.41
C LEU A 613 47.53 54.00 -5.42
N GLY A 614 48.47 54.00 -6.38
CA GLY A 614 49.62 53.09 -6.44
C GLY A 614 50.58 53.32 -5.28
N ASP A 615 50.77 54.57 -4.86
CA ASP A 615 51.63 54.96 -3.73
C ASP A 615 50.96 54.82 -2.37
N GLY A 616 49.71 54.33 -2.35
CA GLY A 616 48.92 54.10 -1.14
C GLY A 616 48.12 55.32 -0.68
N ALA A 617 47.90 56.31 -1.55
CA ALA A 617 46.97 57.40 -1.30
C ALA A 617 45.58 56.87 -0.92
N GLY A 618 44.92 57.58 0.00
CA GLY A 618 43.55 57.30 0.36
C GLY A 618 42.55 57.98 -0.57
N ILE A 619 41.27 57.62 -0.48
CA ILE A 619 40.20 58.25 -1.26
C ILE A 619 40.15 59.76 -0.97
N ASP A 620 40.40 60.21 0.27
CA ASP A 620 40.39 61.64 0.63
C ASP A 620 41.47 62.44 -0.13
N GLN A 621 42.64 61.81 -0.31
CA GLN A 621 43.75 62.38 -1.06
C GLN A 621 43.43 62.39 -2.56
N LEU A 622 42.85 61.31 -3.08
CA LEU A 622 42.40 61.24 -4.47
C LEU A 622 41.38 62.33 -4.81
N THR A 623 40.36 62.53 -3.97
CA THR A 623 39.35 63.60 -4.15
C THR A 623 40.02 64.98 -4.19
N ARG A 624 41.02 65.22 -3.33
CA ARG A 624 41.73 66.50 -3.27
C ARG A 624 42.61 66.72 -4.50
N GLU A 625 43.39 65.73 -4.89
CA GLU A 625 44.27 65.81 -6.07
C GLU A 625 43.47 66.01 -7.35
N ILE A 626 42.26 65.42 -7.46
CA ILE A 626 41.35 65.71 -8.58
C ILE A 626 40.91 67.17 -8.54
N ARG A 627 40.43 67.69 -7.41
CA ARG A 627 40.03 69.10 -7.30
C ARG A 627 41.17 70.06 -7.64
N GLU A 628 42.37 69.79 -7.14
CA GLU A 628 43.59 70.56 -7.45
C GLU A 628 43.97 70.47 -8.93
N HIS A 629 43.83 69.29 -9.55
CA HIS A 629 44.12 69.08 -10.97
C HIS A 629 43.21 69.90 -11.89
N TYR A 630 41.96 70.13 -11.47
CA TYR A 630 40.97 70.93 -12.19
C TYR A 630 40.85 72.38 -11.67
N GLY A 631 41.77 72.84 -10.82
CA GLY A 631 41.85 74.23 -10.36
C GLY A 631 40.80 74.67 -9.33
N VAL A 632 40.18 73.72 -8.63
CA VAL A 632 39.19 73.95 -7.58
C VAL A 632 39.87 73.80 -6.21
N HIS A 633 39.87 74.87 -5.39
CA HIS A 633 40.48 74.89 -4.04
C HIS A 633 39.46 74.75 -2.92
#